data_AF-A0A1A5YSD9-F1
#
_entry.id   AF-A0A1A5YSD9-F1
#
_cell.length_a   1.000
_cell.length_b   1.000
_cell.length_c   1.000
_cell.angle_alpha   90.00
_cell.angle_beta   90.00
_cell.angle_gamma   90.00
#
_symmetry.space_group_name_H-M   'P 1'
#
loop_
_entity.id
_entity.type
_entity.pdbx_description
1 polymer ?
#
loop_
_entity_poly.entity_id
_entity_poly.type
_entity_poly.pdbx_seq_one_letter_code
_entity_poly.pdbx_strand_id
1 'polypeptide(L)'
;MFKRSTSLLLAVAMSWSCLAFTTSASAASSAETAIKLSDSSVTVNGSTASTDSTSAVYTGADIIYYKAGQGATYGEGSAADEHQASEAEAHTVVTITEPGTYRVSGTLTAGQLAIDLGEDAADDPTAVVTLILDGADITSTVAPAVIFYNVYEPYSSSQDTGGVTDLSKAGAQVILADGSVNEVNGSYVARIYKEGTTKKLHKYDGAFYSKMSMNISGESAGTGKLYITAENEGLDSELHLTLNGGSIYIEAQDDGINTNEDGISVTTINGGYLYVNAGLGAEGDGIDSNGYLTINGGTVIAMSNERSPDGGIDADGDITLNGGTVIALGTRNDATSSTSKQPFMELMFASTQSAGSVITIADANGKELLKHTAEKAFQSLTFTSSDLALNKDYSVYVNGVQQQYSGNSFGMMGGGGFPGGGGAFPDGASFGGERPERPAGWQGTAPSGEAPEPPSGEMPQMPDWTTAPQEGGQASGGTAATEEGSTSFILTESVHSFSAVTDSTDASGKQKVTFSINEGKGISSVSSGKSVAVSSITASTDVSEQDVQITITDVPSENYSESVLLSDGMEALAAILPEADGTYQLTVAVVSGNETYTGATRLQFTIGGLSFTDVNPGDSAYEAIQALYAKSIMVGTSATTFSPDAGLSRAAAVTTLGRLLGVETEETTLFSDIAKNSWYSGYVGWAAEAGLVQGDGNGRFLPNNVITVDQMNLILSRYSELTGKSFDSANGGSSKLTRGEFAIMLASLL
;
A
#
# COMPACT_ATOMS: atom_id res chain seq x y z
N MET A 1 -68.77 -14.12 18.08
CA MET A 1 -69.46 -14.29 19.38
C MET A 1 -68.39 -14.45 20.46
N PHE A 2 -68.65 -13.89 21.64
CA PHE A 2 -67.73 -13.53 22.72
C PHE A 2 -66.77 -14.58 23.31
N LYS A 3 -65.67 -14.02 23.86
CA LYS A 3 -64.94 -14.36 25.12
C LYS A 3 -63.85 -15.44 25.05
N ARG A 4 -62.57 -15.06 25.29
CA ARG A 4 -61.88 -14.87 26.61
C ARG A 4 -61.62 -16.23 27.30
N SER A 5 -60.54 -16.54 28.01
CA SER A 5 -59.26 -15.92 28.39
C SER A 5 -58.58 -16.93 29.32
N THR A 6 -57.25 -17.07 29.23
CA THR A 6 -56.26 -17.27 30.32
C THR A 6 -56.38 -18.36 31.41
N SER A 7 -55.24 -19.06 31.54
CA SER A 7 -54.47 -19.38 32.77
C SER A 7 -54.96 -20.48 33.71
N LEU A 8 -54.07 -21.43 34.06
CA LEU A 8 -53.20 -21.33 35.24
C LEU A 8 -52.25 -22.56 35.35
N LEU A 9 -51.04 -22.30 35.86
CA LEU A 9 -50.02 -23.26 36.32
C LEU A 9 -50.54 -24.19 37.44
N LEU A 10 -49.98 -25.42 37.57
CA LEU A 10 -48.90 -25.75 38.52
C LEU A 10 -48.72 -27.28 38.75
N ALA A 11 -47.46 -27.70 38.62
CA ALA A 11 -46.71 -28.86 39.13
C ALA A 11 -47.38 -30.04 39.87
N VAL A 12 -46.95 -31.27 39.52
CA VAL A 12 -46.44 -32.28 40.47
C VAL A 12 -45.31 -33.09 39.82
N ALA A 13 -44.19 -33.22 40.54
CA ALA A 13 -43.00 -33.96 40.19
C ALA A 13 -43.16 -35.49 40.34
N MET A 14 -42.48 -36.28 39.51
CA MET A 14 -42.01 -37.60 39.89
C MET A 14 -40.68 -37.92 39.18
N SER A 15 -39.67 -38.12 40.03
CA SER A 15 -38.31 -38.52 39.74
C SER A 15 -38.21 -39.94 39.21
N TRP A 16 -37.46 -40.14 38.13
CA TRP A 16 -36.72 -41.37 37.90
C TRP A 16 -35.30 -41.06 37.43
N SER A 17 -34.37 -41.61 38.21
CA SER A 17 -32.93 -41.58 38.07
C SER A 17 -32.49 -42.20 36.75
N CYS A 18 -31.89 -41.39 35.88
CA CYS A 18 -31.00 -41.86 34.84
C CYS A 18 -29.58 -41.46 35.25
N LEU A 19 -28.72 -42.44 35.52
CA LEU A 19 -27.28 -42.23 35.60
C LEU A 19 -26.80 -41.78 34.21
N ALA A 20 -26.71 -40.47 34.01
CA ALA A 20 -25.84 -39.92 32.98
C ALA A 20 -24.46 -39.77 33.63
N PHE A 21 -23.49 -40.57 33.15
CA PHE A 21 -22.08 -40.20 33.27
C PHE A 21 -21.88 -38.91 32.48
N THR A 22 -22.05 -37.76 33.14
CA THR A 22 -21.49 -36.52 32.64
C THR A 22 -20.01 -36.57 32.93
N THR A 23 -19.22 -37.03 31.96
CA THR A 23 -17.83 -36.57 31.88
C THR A 23 -17.91 -35.10 31.51
N SER A 24 -17.97 -34.25 32.54
CA SER A 24 -17.48 -32.88 32.41
C SER A 24 -16.04 -33.00 31.97
N ALA A 25 -15.80 -32.89 30.66
CA ALA A 25 -14.50 -32.57 30.13
C ALA A 25 -14.19 -31.17 30.68
N SER A 26 -13.56 -31.13 31.85
CA SER A 26 -12.74 -29.98 32.17
C SER A 26 -11.73 -29.94 31.03
N ALA A 27 -11.74 -28.85 30.26
CA ALA A 27 -10.55 -28.49 29.52
C ALA A 27 -9.44 -28.48 30.57
N ALA A 28 -8.51 -29.44 30.50
CA ALA A 28 -7.31 -29.37 31.28
C ALA A 28 -6.62 -28.09 30.78
N SER A 29 -6.60 -27.03 31.58
CA SER A 29 -5.68 -25.93 31.31
C SER A 29 -4.30 -26.58 31.28
N SER A 30 -3.61 -26.50 30.14
CA SER A 30 -2.17 -26.69 30.14
C SER A 30 -1.61 -25.84 31.28
N ALA A 31 -0.82 -26.45 32.17
CA ALA A 31 -0.24 -25.69 33.27
C ALA A 31 0.65 -24.61 32.66
N GLU A 32 0.33 -23.35 32.94
CA GLU A 32 1.12 -22.21 32.53
C GLU A 32 2.54 -22.33 33.11
N THR A 33 3.56 -22.13 32.27
CA THR A 33 4.96 -22.10 32.69
C THR A 33 5.38 -20.65 32.95
N ALA A 34 5.75 -20.33 34.19
CA ALA A 34 6.19 -18.99 34.55
C ALA A 34 7.69 -18.82 34.26
N ILE A 35 8.04 -17.89 33.38
CA ILE A 35 9.42 -17.46 33.11
C ILE A 35 9.63 -16.10 33.74
N LYS A 36 10.62 -15.98 34.63
CA LYS A 36 11.03 -14.71 35.20
C LYS A 36 12.42 -14.34 34.72
N LEU A 37 12.47 -13.27 33.96
CA LEU A 37 13.65 -12.66 33.38
C LEU A 37 14.47 -11.91 34.44
N SER A 38 15.79 -11.99 34.33
CA SER A 38 16.76 -11.22 35.12
C SER A 38 18.14 -11.34 34.50
N ASP A 39 18.86 -10.21 34.42
CA ASP A 39 20.28 -10.15 34.02
C ASP A 39 21.21 -11.07 34.84
N SER A 40 20.79 -11.41 36.07
CA SER A 40 21.60 -12.25 36.96
C SER A 40 21.30 -13.74 36.83
N SER A 41 20.02 -14.12 36.69
CA SER A 41 19.58 -15.51 36.56
C SER A 41 18.10 -15.56 36.18
N VAL A 42 17.83 -16.12 35.01
CA VAL A 42 16.46 -16.45 34.58
C VAL A 42 15.94 -17.64 35.38
N THR A 43 14.66 -17.61 35.74
CA THR A 43 13.99 -18.74 36.42
C THR A 43 12.77 -19.22 35.65
N VAL A 44 12.53 -20.53 35.70
CA VAL A 44 11.38 -21.24 35.14
C VAL A 44 10.66 -21.93 36.28
N ASN A 45 9.39 -21.59 36.50
CA ASN A 45 8.59 -22.04 37.65
C ASN A 45 9.31 -21.84 39.00
N GLY A 46 10.03 -20.72 39.14
CA GLY A 46 10.77 -20.34 40.34
C GLY A 46 12.10 -21.08 40.56
N SER A 47 12.47 -22.02 39.68
CA SER A 47 13.79 -22.68 39.68
C SER A 47 14.70 -22.03 38.63
N THR A 48 16.01 -22.01 38.83
CA THR A 48 16.94 -21.51 37.79
C THR A 48 16.71 -22.24 36.47
N ALA A 49 16.67 -21.47 35.37
CA ALA A 49 16.49 -22.02 34.04
C ALA A 49 17.60 -23.03 33.71
N SER A 50 17.24 -24.04 32.92
CA SER A 50 18.20 -25.04 32.43
C SER A 50 19.19 -24.40 31.46
N THR A 51 20.38 -24.98 31.32
CA THR A 51 21.29 -24.70 30.19
C THR A 51 21.35 -25.88 29.21
N ASP A 52 20.50 -26.89 29.41
CA ASP A 52 20.36 -28.04 28.54
C ASP A 52 19.31 -27.73 27.47
N SER A 53 19.74 -27.69 26.20
CA SER A 53 18.89 -27.36 25.06
C SER A 53 17.76 -28.36 24.81
N THR A 54 17.75 -29.50 25.50
CA THR A 54 16.63 -30.45 25.47
C THR A 54 15.49 -30.09 26.45
N SER A 55 15.67 -29.05 27.26
CA SER A 55 14.63 -28.55 28.17
C SER A 55 13.64 -27.65 27.44
N ALA A 56 12.36 -27.73 27.79
CA ALA A 56 11.29 -26.87 27.25
C ALA A 56 11.62 -25.37 27.28
N VAL A 57 12.35 -24.94 28.31
CA VAL A 57 12.93 -23.60 28.40
C VAL A 57 14.38 -23.73 28.88
N TYR A 58 15.30 -23.10 28.16
CA TYR A 58 16.71 -23.05 28.55
C TYR A 58 17.35 -21.69 28.23
N THR A 59 18.53 -21.46 28.81
CA THR A 59 19.37 -20.28 28.53
C THR A 59 20.71 -20.69 27.93
N GLY A 60 21.23 -19.88 27.02
CA GLY A 60 22.58 -20.05 26.46
C GLY A 60 22.63 -20.53 25.02
N ALA A 61 21.55 -20.35 24.25
CA ALA A 61 21.62 -20.42 22.79
C ALA A 61 22.44 -19.25 22.24
N ASP A 62 23.01 -19.42 21.04
CA ASP A 62 23.65 -18.33 20.32
C ASP A 62 22.58 -17.35 19.81
N ILE A 63 22.87 -16.06 19.89
CA ILE A 63 22.07 -15.02 19.24
C ILE A 63 22.54 -14.87 17.78
N ILE A 64 21.59 -14.76 16.85
CA ILE A 64 21.91 -14.50 15.44
C ILE A 64 22.02 -12.99 15.26
N TYR A 65 23.16 -12.52 14.74
CA TYR A 65 23.47 -11.11 14.54
C TYR A 65 24.42 -10.94 13.35
N TYR A 66 24.50 -9.73 12.79
CA TYR A 66 25.42 -9.45 11.69
C TYR A 66 26.85 -9.25 12.20
N LYS A 67 27.69 -10.27 12.03
CA LYS A 67 29.01 -10.33 12.63
C LYS A 67 30.03 -9.42 11.96
N ALA A 68 30.79 -8.68 12.78
CA ALA A 68 31.87 -7.81 12.31
C ALA A 68 33.01 -8.56 11.58
N GLY A 69 33.61 -7.87 10.61
CA GLY A 69 34.85 -8.30 9.95
C GLY A 69 34.74 -9.54 9.06
N GLN A 70 33.53 -9.91 8.62
CA GLN A 70 33.33 -11.04 7.70
C GLN A 70 33.50 -10.66 6.20
N GLY A 71 33.34 -9.38 5.86
CA GLY A 71 33.47 -8.86 4.50
C GLY A 71 32.25 -9.12 3.61
N ALA A 72 32.27 -8.60 2.37
CA ALA A 72 31.09 -8.54 1.48
C ALA A 72 30.52 -9.90 1.01
N THR A 73 31.24 -11.01 1.20
CA THR A 73 30.73 -12.36 0.87
C THR A 73 29.87 -12.97 1.97
N TYR A 74 29.79 -12.30 3.14
CA TYR A 74 29.00 -12.75 4.28
C TYR A 74 27.54 -12.32 4.20
N GLY A 75 27.27 -11.14 3.64
CA GLY A 75 25.95 -10.56 3.59
C GLY A 75 25.93 -9.16 2.98
N GLU A 76 24.78 -8.49 3.10
CA GLU A 76 24.52 -7.14 2.54
C GLU A 76 24.71 -6.01 3.56
N GLY A 77 25.00 -6.34 4.82
CA GLY A 77 25.20 -5.35 5.86
C GLY A 77 26.45 -4.48 5.65
N SER A 78 26.28 -3.19 5.94
CA SER A 78 27.30 -2.16 6.03
C SER A 78 28.10 -2.24 7.33
N ALA A 79 29.13 -1.40 7.47
CA ALA A 79 29.91 -1.30 8.70
C ALA A 79 29.09 -0.84 9.93
N ALA A 80 27.94 -0.19 9.72
CA ALA A 80 27.04 0.22 10.79
C ALA A 80 26.13 -0.93 11.28
N ASP A 81 26.04 -2.02 10.53
CA ASP A 81 25.30 -3.25 10.89
C ASP A 81 26.19 -4.24 11.66
N GLU A 82 27.50 -4.02 11.70
CA GLU A 82 28.45 -4.96 12.28
C GLU A 82 28.51 -4.90 13.81
N HIS A 83 28.28 -6.02 14.48
CA HIS A 83 28.51 -6.17 15.92
C HIS A 83 29.71 -7.06 16.24
N GLN A 84 30.39 -6.78 17.35
CA GLN A 84 31.49 -7.61 17.82
C GLN A 84 30.98 -8.87 18.51
N ALA A 85 31.72 -9.97 18.43
CA ALA A 85 31.34 -11.22 19.12
C ALA A 85 31.13 -11.04 20.64
N SER A 86 31.97 -10.21 21.29
CA SER A 86 31.83 -9.91 22.71
C SER A 86 30.56 -9.13 23.07
N GLU A 87 29.98 -8.41 22.12
CA GLU A 87 28.72 -7.68 22.31
C GLU A 87 27.53 -8.65 22.25
N ALA A 88 27.52 -9.53 21.25
CA ALA A 88 26.55 -10.61 21.14
C ALA A 88 26.62 -11.59 22.32
N GLU A 89 27.82 -11.99 22.76
CA GLU A 89 28.04 -12.86 23.92
C GLU A 89 27.56 -12.28 25.26
N ALA A 90 27.37 -10.95 25.33
CA ALA A 90 26.80 -10.31 26.52
C ALA A 90 25.29 -10.52 26.64
N HIS A 91 24.62 -10.95 25.57
CA HIS A 91 23.18 -11.15 25.54
C HIS A 91 22.80 -12.52 26.11
N THR A 92 21.82 -12.55 27.02
CA THR A 92 21.20 -13.80 27.47
C THR A 92 20.08 -14.19 26.52
N VAL A 93 20.24 -15.30 25.81
CA VAL A 93 19.14 -15.88 25.00
C VAL A 93 18.35 -16.87 25.86
N VAL A 94 17.06 -16.59 26.05
CA VAL A 94 16.07 -17.49 26.65
C VAL A 94 15.32 -18.17 25.51
N THR A 95 15.43 -19.49 25.42
CA THR A 95 14.84 -20.25 24.30
C THR A 95 13.70 -21.14 24.79
N ILE A 96 12.56 -21.06 24.11
CA ILE A 96 11.40 -21.94 24.29
C ILE A 96 11.39 -22.97 23.15
N THR A 97 11.36 -24.25 23.49
CA THR A 97 11.51 -25.37 22.52
C THR A 97 10.35 -26.37 22.52
N GLU A 98 9.37 -26.21 23.40
CA GLU A 98 8.18 -27.06 23.44
C GLU A 98 6.89 -26.25 23.29
N PRO A 99 5.84 -26.80 22.64
CA PRO A 99 4.52 -26.18 22.60
C PRO A 99 3.97 -25.97 24.01
N GLY A 100 3.23 -24.88 24.23
CA GLY A 100 2.68 -24.60 25.55
C GLY A 100 2.34 -23.14 25.80
N THR A 101 1.96 -22.85 27.03
CA THR A 101 1.64 -21.49 27.50
C THR A 101 2.71 -21.03 28.47
N TYR A 102 3.34 -19.89 28.18
CA TYR A 102 4.47 -19.33 28.91
C TYR A 102 4.16 -17.91 29.33
N ARG A 103 4.13 -17.63 30.63
CA ARG A 103 3.95 -16.27 31.17
C ARG A 103 5.29 -15.68 31.54
N VAL A 104 5.62 -14.55 30.93
CA VAL A 104 6.93 -13.92 31.01
C VAL A 104 6.84 -12.59 31.74
N SER A 105 7.75 -12.39 32.70
CA SER A 105 7.85 -11.18 33.51
C SER A 105 9.30 -10.86 33.85
N GLY A 106 9.59 -9.63 34.28
CA GLY A 106 10.94 -9.20 34.67
C GLY A 106 11.75 -8.65 33.49
N THR A 107 13.04 -8.43 33.71
CA THR A 107 13.89 -7.65 32.80
C THR A 107 15.10 -8.44 32.28
N LEU A 108 15.39 -8.30 30.98
CA LEU A 108 16.70 -8.56 30.38
C LEU A 108 17.19 -7.27 29.71
N THR A 109 18.27 -6.66 30.22
CA THR A 109 18.86 -5.44 29.65
C THR A 109 19.78 -5.70 28.45
N ALA A 110 20.21 -6.95 28.29
CA ALA A 110 20.87 -7.48 27.11
C ALA A 110 20.43 -8.94 26.94
N GLY A 111 19.41 -9.18 26.12
CA GLY A 111 18.89 -10.52 25.92
C GLY A 111 17.81 -10.62 24.85
N GLN A 112 17.53 -11.86 24.48
CA GLN A 112 16.54 -12.21 23.46
C GLN A 112 15.64 -13.32 24.02
N LEU A 113 14.34 -13.22 23.74
CA LEU A 113 13.41 -14.32 23.89
C LEU A 113 13.20 -14.99 22.52
N ALA A 114 13.70 -16.21 22.38
CA ALA A 114 13.66 -16.97 21.13
C ALA A 114 12.70 -18.16 21.26
N ILE A 115 11.80 -18.31 20.29
CA ILE A 115 10.84 -19.42 20.24
C ILE A 115 11.17 -20.28 19.02
N ASP A 116 11.60 -21.52 19.26
CA ASP A 116 12.01 -22.44 18.21
C ASP A 116 11.61 -23.88 18.55
N LEU A 117 10.49 -24.33 17.99
CA LEU A 117 9.98 -25.70 18.15
C LEU A 117 10.61 -26.70 17.17
N GLY A 118 11.60 -26.27 16.37
CA GLY A 118 12.27 -27.06 15.35
C GLY A 118 11.65 -26.96 13.95
N GLU A 119 12.40 -27.36 12.93
CA GLU A 119 12.05 -27.15 11.51
C GLU A 119 10.73 -27.81 11.08
N ASP A 120 10.33 -28.92 11.72
CA ASP A 120 9.09 -29.64 11.42
C ASP A 120 7.84 -28.93 11.98
N ALA A 121 8.02 -27.90 12.84
CA ALA A 121 6.92 -27.23 13.53
C ALA A 121 5.95 -26.51 12.59
N ALA A 122 6.43 -25.98 11.47
CA ALA A 122 5.61 -25.24 10.51
C ALA A 122 4.40 -26.04 10.02
N ASP A 123 4.55 -27.37 9.88
CA ASP A 123 3.52 -28.28 9.39
C ASP A 123 2.73 -28.99 10.52
N ASP A 124 3.08 -28.78 11.79
CA ASP A 124 2.44 -29.43 12.93
C ASP A 124 1.42 -28.51 13.63
N PRO A 125 0.10 -28.73 13.48
CA PRO A 125 -0.93 -27.89 14.10
C PRO A 125 -0.94 -27.91 15.63
N THR A 126 -0.12 -28.74 16.27
CA THR A 126 0.08 -28.76 17.73
C THR A 126 1.29 -27.93 18.18
N ALA A 127 2.13 -27.46 17.26
CA ALA A 127 3.32 -26.66 17.53
C ALA A 127 2.97 -25.19 17.81
N VAL A 128 2.16 -24.97 18.85
CA VAL A 128 1.65 -23.66 19.26
C VAL A 128 2.31 -23.21 20.56
N VAL A 129 2.84 -22.00 20.56
CA VAL A 129 3.34 -21.30 21.74
C VAL A 129 2.43 -20.10 22.02
N THR A 130 1.87 -20.07 23.22
CA THR A 130 1.18 -18.90 23.76
C THR A 130 2.10 -18.18 24.73
N LEU A 131 2.62 -17.03 24.29
CA LEU A 131 3.48 -16.15 25.06
C LEU A 131 2.63 -15.07 25.74
N ILE A 132 2.48 -15.14 27.05
CA ILE A 132 1.79 -14.13 27.85
C ILE A 132 2.84 -13.14 28.40
N LEU A 133 2.79 -11.89 27.94
CA LEU A 133 3.65 -10.82 28.44
C LEU A 133 2.99 -10.15 29.65
N ASP A 134 3.63 -10.27 30.82
CA ASP A 134 3.10 -9.84 32.11
C ASP A 134 4.15 -9.05 32.92
N GLY A 135 4.52 -7.89 32.39
CA GLY A 135 5.59 -7.07 32.95
C GLY A 135 6.97 -7.48 32.46
N ALA A 136 7.08 -7.89 31.19
CA ALA A 136 8.34 -8.23 30.55
C ALA A 136 9.01 -6.98 29.97
N ASP A 137 10.31 -6.82 30.20
CA ASP A 137 11.15 -5.74 29.68
C ASP A 137 12.40 -6.37 29.06
N ILE A 138 12.52 -6.32 27.73
CA ILE A 138 13.53 -7.06 26.98
C ILE A 138 14.23 -6.12 26.03
N THR A 139 15.55 -5.97 26.21
CA THR A 139 16.41 -5.19 25.34
C THR A 139 17.44 -6.07 24.65
N SER A 140 17.52 -5.96 23.32
CA SER A 140 18.53 -6.61 22.48
C SER A 140 19.16 -5.58 21.53
N THR A 141 20.47 -5.39 21.61
CA THR A 141 21.16 -4.36 20.82
C THR A 141 21.79 -4.89 19.53
N VAL A 142 21.57 -6.17 19.19
CA VAL A 142 22.26 -6.83 18.06
C VAL A 142 21.33 -7.63 17.15
N ALA A 143 20.07 -7.79 17.55
CA ALA A 143 19.06 -8.63 16.90
C ALA A 143 17.65 -8.33 17.48
N PRO A 144 16.57 -8.93 16.97
CA PRO A 144 15.24 -8.80 17.57
C PRO A 144 15.25 -9.19 19.05
N ALA A 145 14.51 -8.47 19.88
CA ALA A 145 14.39 -8.79 21.31
C ALA A 145 13.43 -9.94 21.57
N VAL A 146 12.41 -10.10 20.73
CA VAL A 146 11.53 -11.27 20.70
C VAL A 146 11.50 -11.83 19.28
N ILE A 147 11.72 -13.13 19.13
CA ILE A 147 11.68 -13.79 17.83
C ILE A 147 11.02 -15.18 17.87
N PHE A 148 10.09 -15.40 16.94
CA PHE A 148 9.56 -16.73 16.64
C PHE A 148 10.25 -17.29 15.39
N TYR A 149 11.12 -18.29 15.58
CA TYR A 149 11.84 -18.94 14.49
C TYR A 149 11.01 -20.02 13.81
N ASN A 150 10.48 -20.97 14.58
CA ASN A 150 9.70 -22.09 14.07
C ASN A 150 8.56 -22.41 15.02
N VAL A 151 7.35 -22.24 14.52
CA VAL A 151 6.07 -22.60 15.14
C VAL A 151 5.10 -22.97 14.02
N TYR A 152 3.93 -23.47 14.36
CA TYR A 152 2.91 -23.83 13.37
C TYR A 152 2.51 -22.67 12.46
N GLU A 153 2.40 -22.93 11.16
CA GLU A 153 1.91 -21.99 10.16
C GLU A 153 0.61 -22.53 9.52
N PRO A 154 -0.54 -21.87 9.71
CA PRO A 154 -1.82 -22.35 9.17
C PRO A 154 -2.03 -22.10 7.67
N TYR A 155 -1.24 -21.23 7.03
CA TYR A 155 -1.35 -20.87 5.62
C TYR A 155 -0.15 -21.35 4.80
N SER A 156 -0.39 -21.69 3.54
CA SER A 156 0.72 -21.89 2.61
C SER A 156 1.35 -20.53 2.29
N SER A 157 2.68 -20.44 2.19
CA SER A 157 3.43 -19.21 1.83
C SER A 157 3.19 -18.71 0.40
N SER A 158 2.20 -19.26 -0.30
CA SER A 158 1.77 -18.88 -1.66
C SER A 158 0.25 -18.76 -1.76
N GLN A 159 -0.45 -18.89 -0.63
CA GLN A 159 -1.89 -18.77 -0.56
C GLN A 159 -2.26 -17.31 -0.41
N ASP A 160 -2.80 -16.73 -1.48
CA ASP A 160 -3.47 -15.43 -1.40
C ASP A 160 -4.81 -15.57 -0.68
N THR A 161 -5.00 -14.81 0.38
CA THR A 161 -6.22 -14.81 1.21
C THR A 161 -7.22 -13.72 0.80
N GLY A 162 -6.85 -12.83 -0.13
CA GLY A 162 -7.66 -11.67 -0.51
C GLY A 162 -7.89 -10.73 0.66
N GLY A 163 -6.89 -10.55 1.52
CA GLY A 163 -6.94 -9.67 2.70
C GLY A 163 -7.72 -10.19 3.90
N VAL A 164 -8.13 -11.47 3.92
CA VAL A 164 -8.91 -12.04 5.04
C VAL A 164 -8.19 -13.22 5.66
N THR A 165 -7.68 -13.03 6.88
CA THR A 165 -7.00 -14.07 7.66
C THR A 165 -7.72 -14.38 8.97
N ASP A 166 -7.59 -15.63 9.43
CA ASP A 166 -7.88 -16.06 10.80
C ASP A 166 -6.62 -16.74 11.36
N LEU A 167 -5.94 -16.03 12.27
CA LEU A 167 -4.70 -16.49 12.92
C LEU A 167 -4.94 -17.05 14.33
N SER A 168 -6.19 -17.37 14.71
CA SER A 168 -6.52 -17.94 16.03
C SER A 168 -5.85 -19.28 16.33
N LYS A 169 -5.34 -19.95 15.28
CA LYS A 169 -4.59 -21.21 15.39
C LYS A 169 -3.12 -21.09 15.00
N ALA A 170 -2.63 -19.89 14.65
CA ALA A 170 -1.22 -19.71 14.31
C ALA A 170 -0.32 -20.15 15.48
N GLY A 171 0.89 -20.61 15.16
CA GLY A 171 1.81 -21.12 16.16
C GLY A 171 2.36 -20.05 17.10
N ALA A 172 2.48 -18.80 16.62
CA ALA A 172 2.89 -17.65 17.42
C ALA A 172 1.65 -16.93 17.97
N GLN A 173 1.28 -17.24 19.22
CA GLN A 173 0.20 -16.56 19.95
C GLN A 173 0.81 -15.67 21.03
N VAL A 174 0.56 -14.36 20.98
CA VAL A 174 1.02 -13.38 21.99
C VAL A 174 -0.20 -12.82 22.72
N ILE A 175 -0.12 -12.78 24.05
CA ILE A 175 -1.17 -12.24 24.92
C ILE A 175 -0.56 -11.16 25.82
N LEU A 176 -1.15 -9.97 25.81
CA LEU A 176 -0.83 -8.89 26.76
C LEU A 176 -1.69 -9.08 28.02
N ALA A 177 -1.04 -9.42 29.14
CA ALA A 177 -1.75 -9.67 30.40
C ALA A 177 -2.44 -8.40 30.93
N ASP A 178 -3.59 -8.57 31.59
CA ASP A 178 -4.36 -7.43 32.09
C ASP A 178 -3.57 -6.63 33.15
N GLY A 179 -3.54 -5.31 33.00
CA GLY A 179 -2.81 -4.39 33.87
C GLY A 179 -1.29 -4.42 33.72
N SER A 180 -0.74 -5.22 32.80
CA SER A 180 0.69 -5.28 32.56
C SER A 180 1.19 -4.13 31.67
N VAL A 181 2.48 -3.80 31.83
CA VAL A 181 3.23 -2.91 30.96
C VAL A 181 4.46 -3.69 30.50
N ASN A 182 4.60 -3.87 29.20
CA ASN A 182 5.67 -4.65 28.60
C ASN A 182 6.49 -3.75 27.69
N GLU A 183 7.81 -3.92 27.70
CA GLU A 183 8.77 -3.14 26.92
C GLU A 183 9.63 -4.10 26.08
N VAL A 184 9.72 -3.82 24.79
CA VAL A 184 10.54 -4.56 23.83
C VAL A 184 11.39 -3.54 23.08
N ASN A 185 12.69 -3.53 23.38
CA ASN A 185 13.67 -2.70 22.69
C ASN A 185 14.58 -3.61 21.86
N GLY A 186 14.42 -3.60 20.54
CA GLY A 186 15.10 -4.55 19.66
C GLY A 186 15.88 -3.87 18.55
N SER A 187 16.93 -4.57 18.12
CA SER A 187 17.66 -4.27 16.90
C SER A 187 17.25 -5.25 15.79
N TYR A 188 17.97 -5.22 14.68
CA TYR A 188 17.71 -5.99 13.47
C TYR A 188 18.95 -6.81 13.09
N VAL A 189 18.80 -7.68 12.10
CA VAL A 189 19.89 -8.47 11.51
C VAL A 189 19.88 -8.25 10.02
N ALA A 190 20.86 -7.48 9.53
CA ALA A 190 21.09 -7.31 8.10
C ALA A 190 21.27 -8.66 7.40
N ARG A 191 20.96 -8.72 6.09
CA ARG A 191 20.94 -9.99 5.34
C ARG A 191 22.28 -10.72 5.42
N ILE A 192 22.27 -11.92 5.98
CA ILE A 192 23.38 -12.89 6.01
C ILE A 192 23.14 -13.94 4.93
N TYR A 193 24.18 -14.30 4.18
CA TYR A 193 24.09 -15.30 3.11
C TYR A 193 24.34 -16.73 3.59
N LYS A 194 23.75 -17.69 2.87
CA LYS A 194 24.16 -19.10 2.95
C LYS A 194 25.57 -19.23 2.37
N GLU A 195 26.44 -19.94 3.10
CA GLU A 195 27.86 -20.09 2.75
C GLU A 195 28.05 -20.49 1.27
N GLY A 196 28.89 -19.73 0.56
CA GLY A 196 29.20 -19.97 -0.85
C GLY A 196 28.11 -19.53 -1.83
N THR A 197 27.07 -18.82 -1.38
CA THR A 197 25.98 -18.28 -2.23
C THR A 197 25.64 -16.84 -1.83
N THR A 198 24.71 -16.22 -2.56
CA THR A 198 24.06 -14.94 -2.17
C THR A 198 22.62 -15.16 -1.69
N LYS A 199 22.22 -16.41 -1.41
CA LYS A 199 20.86 -16.71 -0.93
C LYS A 199 20.72 -16.32 0.54
N LYS A 200 19.60 -15.69 0.91
CA LYS A 200 19.23 -15.36 2.30
C LYS A 200 19.38 -16.59 3.21
N LEU A 201 20.22 -16.48 4.23
CA LEU A 201 20.24 -17.38 5.39
C LEU A 201 19.43 -16.75 6.54
N HIS A 202 19.73 -15.50 6.86
CA HIS A 202 19.03 -14.70 7.88
C HIS A 202 18.83 -13.26 7.36
N LYS A 203 17.71 -12.64 7.71
CA LYS A 203 17.42 -11.20 7.64
C LYS A 203 16.23 -11.00 8.56
N TYR A 204 16.37 -10.18 9.60
CA TYR A 204 15.30 -9.93 10.56
C TYR A 204 15.23 -8.43 10.77
N ASP A 205 14.15 -7.78 10.39
CA ASP A 205 14.10 -6.32 10.33
C ASP A 205 13.36 -5.71 11.52
N GLY A 206 12.40 -6.45 12.10
CA GLY A 206 11.66 -6.06 13.31
C GLY A 206 12.33 -6.27 14.67
N ALA A 207 12.08 -5.37 15.62
CA ALA A 207 12.43 -5.55 17.04
C ALA A 207 11.63 -6.67 17.73
N PHE A 208 10.37 -6.85 17.31
CA PHE A 208 9.52 -7.99 17.64
C PHE A 208 9.20 -8.71 16.33
N TYR A 209 9.78 -9.90 16.16
CA TYR A 209 9.86 -10.56 14.85
C TYR A 209 9.21 -11.95 14.86
N SER A 210 8.58 -12.34 13.76
CA SER A 210 8.13 -13.72 13.57
C SER A 210 8.39 -14.20 12.14
N LYS A 211 9.05 -15.35 12.01
CA LYS A 211 9.23 -16.03 10.71
C LYS A 211 7.96 -16.69 10.18
N MET A 212 6.93 -16.78 11.02
CA MET A 212 5.62 -17.35 10.71
C MET A 212 4.53 -16.32 11.00
N SER A 213 3.28 -16.64 10.68
CA SER A 213 2.15 -15.78 11.02
C SER A 213 2.02 -15.59 12.53
N MET A 214 1.73 -14.36 12.95
CA MET A 214 1.68 -13.97 14.36
C MET A 214 0.32 -13.39 14.74
N ASN A 215 -0.20 -13.83 15.89
CA ASN A 215 -1.45 -13.34 16.45
C ASN A 215 -1.24 -12.70 17.81
N ILE A 216 -1.61 -11.42 17.95
CA ILE A 216 -1.49 -10.66 19.21
C ILE A 216 -2.87 -10.32 19.74
N SER A 217 -3.08 -10.52 21.03
CA SER A 217 -4.33 -10.23 21.72
C SER A 217 -4.09 -9.72 23.13
N GLY A 218 -5.14 -9.18 23.77
CA GLY A 218 -5.15 -8.91 25.22
C GLY A 218 -5.91 -9.99 25.98
N GLU A 219 -5.70 -10.07 27.29
CA GLU A 219 -6.62 -10.79 28.18
C GLU A 219 -8.02 -10.12 28.21
N SER A 220 -8.94 -10.67 29.01
CA SER A 220 -10.37 -10.31 28.93
C SER A 220 -10.69 -8.85 29.22
N ALA A 221 -9.91 -8.14 30.04
CA ALA A 221 -10.11 -6.71 30.27
C ALA A 221 -9.43 -5.86 29.18
N GLY A 222 -8.52 -6.42 28.39
CA GLY A 222 -7.84 -5.74 27.28
C GLY A 222 -6.93 -4.60 27.72
N THR A 223 -6.45 -4.62 28.97
CA THR A 223 -5.73 -3.49 29.58
C THR A 223 -4.20 -3.59 29.53
N GLY A 224 -3.67 -4.71 29.04
CA GLY A 224 -2.23 -4.90 28.86
C GLY A 224 -1.64 -3.96 27.81
N LYS A 225 -0.45 -3.44 28.10
CA LYS A 225 0.28 -2.52 27.23
C LYS A 225 1.57 -3.16 26.72
N LEU A 226 1.92 -2.87 25.46
CA LEU A 226 3.18 -3.23 24.84
C LEU A 226 3.80 -1.98 24.22
N TYR A 227 5.03 -1.67 24.61
CA TYR A 227 5.85 -0.61 24.04
C TYR A 227 6.98 -1.27 23.24
N ILE A 228 7.09 -0.91 21.96
CA ILE A 228 8.15 -1.38 21.07
C ILE A 228 9.00 -0.17 20.67
N THR A 229 10.31 -0.27 20.87
CA THR A 229 11.29 0.66 20.33
C THR A 229 12.25 -0.12 19.44
N ALA A 230 12.36 0.28 18.18
CA ALA A 230 13.13 -0.43 17.19
C ALA A 230 14.26 0.41 16.58
N GLU A 231 15.41 -0.22 16.35
CA GLU A 231 16.51 0.39 15.56
C GLU A 231 16.28 0.31 14.04
N ASN A 232 15.33 -0.50 13.58
CA ASN A 232 14.85 -0.57 12.20
C ASN A 232 13.31 -0.61 12.21
N GLU A 233 12.70 -1.78 12.03
CA GLU A 233 11.24 -1.94 12.02
C GLU A 233 10.68 -2.34 13.40
N GLY A 234 9.43 -1.99 13.67
CA GLY A 234 8.78 -2.29 14.95
C GLY A 234 8.35 -3.75 15.08
N LEU A 235 7.16 -4.05 14.58
CA LEU A 235 6.52 -5.35 14.65
C LEU A 235 6.48 -5.99 13.26
N ASP A 236 7.07 -7.16 13.13
CA ASP A 236 7.36 -7.76 11.82
C ASP A 236 6.94 -9.24 11.78
N SER A 237 6.32 -9.63 10.66
CA SER A 237 6.08 -11.02 10.32
C SER A 237 6.48 -11.33 8.88
N GLU A 238 7.23 -12.43 8.67
CA GLU A 238 7.51 -12.97 7.32
C GLU A 238 6.24 -13.52 6.62
N LEU A 239 5.06 -13.48 7.26
CA LEU A 239 3.77 -13.89 6.70
C LEU A 239 2.66 -12.94 7.20
N HIS A 240 1.60 -13.47 7.81
CA HIS A 240 0.44 -12.69 8.23
C HIS A 240 0.56 -12.21 9.68
N LEU A 241 0.05 -11.01 9.94
CA LEU A 241 -0.06 -10.44 11.28
C LEU A 241 -1.52 -10.16 11.63
N THR A 242 -1.95 -10.49 12.85
CA THR A 242 -3.26 -10.10 13.38
C THR A 242 -3.16 -9.48 14.76
N LEU A 243 -3.76 -8.31 14.92
CA LEU A 243 -3.91 -7.59 16.19
C LEU A 243 -5.38 -7.62 16.63
N ASN A 244 -5.69 -8.37 17.68
CA ASN A 244 -7.05 -8.54 18.18
C ASN A 244 -7.41 -7.62 19.35
N GLY A 245 -6.43 -7.08 20.07
CA GLY A 245 -6.66 -6.25 21.24
C GLY A 245 -5.39 -5.89 22.02
N GLY A 246 -5.58 -5.25 23.18
CA GLY A 246 -4.50 -4.64 23.96
C GLY A 246 -4.20 -3.20 23.52
N SER A 247 -3.18 -2.60 24.13
CA SER A 247 -2.66 -1.28 23.72
C SER A 247 -1.20 -1.40 23.30
N ILE A 248 -0.92 -1.15 22.03
CA ILE A 248 0.41 -1.29 21.43
C ILE A 248 0.90 0.10 21.00
N TYR A 249 2.13 0.42 21.37
CA TYR A 249 2.82 1.67 21.07
C TYR A 249 4.15 1.33 20.39
N ILE A 250 4.40 1.88 19.21
CA ILE A 250 5.59 1.58 18.42
C ILE A 250 6.33 2.87 18.08
N GLU A 251 7.63 2.89 18.35
CA GLU A 251 8.59 3.86 17.83
C GLU A 251 9.62 3.11 16.98
N ALA A 252 9.68 3.39 15.68
CA ALA A 252 10.55 2.69 14.73
C ALA A 252 11.38 3.68 13.90
N GLN A 253 12.61 3.29 13.57
CA GLN A 253 13.45 4.10 12.67
C GLN A 253 12.96 4.00 11.23
N ASP A 254 12.46 2.83 10.85
CA ASP A 254 11.87 2.51 9.55
C ASP A 254 10.37 2.25 9.77
N ASP A 255 9.80 1.21 9.15
CA ASP A 255 8.38 0.87 9.31
C ASP A 255 7.99 0.52 10.74
N GLY A 256 6.81 0.96 11.15
CA GLY A 256 6.27 0.59 12.45
C GLY A 256 5.77 -0.85 12.50
N ILE A 257 5.05 -1.25 11.45
CA ILE A 257 4.60 -2.63 11.23
C ILE A 257 4.97 -3.00 9.80
N ASN A 258 5.60 -4.15 9.62
CA ASN A 258 5.86 -4.72 8.29
C ASN A 258 5.30 -6.15 8.20
N THR A 259 4.72 -6.48 7.05
CA THR A 259 4.40 -7.87 6.68
C THR A 259 4.92 -8.17 5.27
N ASN A 260 5.78 -9.19 5.21
CA ASN A 260 6.59 -9.70 4.08
C ASN A 260 6.28 -9.26 2.64
N GLU A 261 7.33 -8.88 1.91
CA GLU A 261 7.35 -8.54 0.46
C GLU A 261 7.01 -9.74 -0.46
N ASP A 262 5.74 -10.16 -0.50
CA ASP A 262 5.27 -11.31 -1.30
C ASP A 262 3.99 -11.09 -2.11
N GLY A 263 3.34 -9.92 -1.98
CA GLY A 263 2.09 -9.57 -2.64
C GLY A 263 0.85 -10.27 -2.08
N ILE A 264 0.95 -11.00 -0.95
CA ILE A 264 -0.15 -11.81 -0.39
C ILE A 264 -0.28 -11.73 1.14
N SER A 265 0.78 -11.31 1.83
CA SER A 265 0.81 -11.18 3.28
C SER A 265 -0.19 -10.13 3.76
N VAL A 266 -0.69 -10.28 4.99
CA VAL A 266 -1.83 -9.49 5.46
C VAL A 266 -1.57 -9.00 6.87
N THR A 267 -1.68 -7.69 7.05
CA THR A 267 -1.85 -7.07 8.37
C THR A 267 -3.34 -6.89 8.65
N THR A 268 -3.84 -7.55 9.71
CA THR A 268 -5.23 -7.45 10.15
C THR A 268 -5.33 -6.81 11.53
N ILE A 269 -6.19 -5.80 11.69
CA ILE A 269 -6.49 -5.16 12.97
C ILE A 269 -7.97 -5.34 13.29
N ASN A 270 -8.27 -6.17 14.28
CA ASN A 270 -9.65 -6.45 14.70
C ASN A 270 -10.12 -5.57 15.87
N GLY A 271 -9.19 -5.01 16.65
CA GLY A 271 -9.52 -4.23 17.84
C GLY A 271 -8.29 -3.79 18.63
N GLY A 272 -8.53 -3.14 19.76
CA GLY A 272 -7.49 -2.59 20.63
C GLY A 272 -7.14 -1.14 20.32
N TYR A 273 -6.03 -0.69 20.89
CA TYR A 273 -5.42 0.61 20.63
C TYR A 273 -4.05 0.38 20.01
N LEU A 274 -3.82 0.95 18.83
CA LEU A 274 -2.54 0.92 18.15
C LEU A 274 -2.08 2.35 17.89
N TYR A 275 -0.89 2.67 18.38
CA TYR A 275 -0.20 3.91 18.11
C TYR A 275 1.16 3.61 17.50
N VAL A 276 1.42 4.18 16.32
CA VAL A 276 2.65 3.95 15.57
C VAL A 276 3.26 5.28 15.16
N ASN A 277 4.48 5.50 15.61
CA ASN A 277 5.36 6.60 15.23
C ASN A 277 6.58 6.01 14.51
N ALA A 278 6.41 5.75 13.22
CA ALA A 278 7.42 5.15 12.37
C ALA A 278 8.23 6.22 11.64
N GLY A 279 9.24 5.78 10.87
CA GLY A 279 10.05 6.66 10.05
C GLY A 279 10.74 7.77 10.85
N LEU A 280 11.34 7.40 11.98
CA LEU A 280 12.21 8.30 12.76
C LEU A 280 13.60 8.47 12.12
N GLY A 281 13.95 7.57 11.19
CA GLY A 281 15.15 7.56 10.39
C GLY A 281 14.99 8.31 9.06
N ALA A 282 15.43 7.68 7.98
CA ALA A 282 15.46 8.28 6.64
C ALA A 282 14.13 8.14 5.89
N GLU A 283 13.48 6.99 6.06
CA GLU A 283 12.18 6.61 5.50
C GLU A 283 11.42 5.74 6.53
N GLY A 284 10.23 5.25 6.19
CA GLY A 284 9.43 4.31 6.95
C GLY A 284 7.94 4.65 7.02
N ASP A 285 7.11 3.67 6.71
CA ASP A 285 5.66 3.70 6.78
C ASP A 285 5.13 3.45 8.19
N GLY A 286 3.95 3.99 8.49
CA GLY A 286 3.27 3.67 9.74
C GLY A 286 2.94 2.17 9.80
N ILE A 287 2.24 1.68 8.78
CA ILE A 287 1.91 0.28 8.60
C ILE A 287 2.17 -0.04 7.14
N ASP A 288 3.18 -0.88 6.88
CA ASP A 288 3.44 -1.49 5.57
C ASP A 288 2.90 -2.92 5.58
N SER A 289 1.96 -3.18 4.66
CA SER A 289 1.59 -4.54 4.32
C SER A 289 1.78 -4.81 2.84
N ASN A 290 2.85 -5.53 2.51
CA ASN A 290 3.17 -5.96 1.14
C ASN A 290 2.20 -7.03 0.57
N GLY A 291 0.93 -6.99 0.97
CA GLY A 291 -0.17 -7.71 0.36
C GLY A 291 -1.48 -6.99 0.66
N TYR A 292 -2.03 -7.07 1.88
CA TYR A 292 -3.30 -6.42 2.20
C TYR A 292 -3.34 -5.87 3.63
N LEU A 293 -3.96 -4.71 3.79
CA LEU A 293 -4.26 -4.15 5.11
C LEU A 293 -5.76 -4.19 5.39
N THR A 294 -6.19 -4.94 6.40
CA THR A 294 -7.60 -5.03 6.80
C THR A 294 -7.81 -4.52 8.22
N ILE A 295 -8.58 -3.44 8.38
CA ILE A 295 -8.93 -2.85 9.68
C ILE A 295 -10.42 -3.06 9.95
N ASN A 296 -10.75 -3.97 10.87
CA ASN A 296 -12.12 -4.30 11.27
C ASN A 296 -12.59 -3.53 12.51
N GLY A 297 -11.69 -2.98 13.30
CA GLY A 297 -12.03 -2.27 14.54
C GLY A 297 -10.83 -1.71 15.29
N GLY A 298 -11.09 -1.15 16.47
CA GLY A 298 -10.08 -0.54 17.33
C GLY A 298 -9.85 0.95 17.06
N THR A 299 -8.82 1.50 17.68
CA THR A 299 -8.31 2.85 17.40
C THR A 299 -6.88 2.71 16.88
N VAL A 300 -6.64 3.17 15.65
CA VAL A 300 -5.34 3.13 14.97
C VAL A 300 -4.90 4.56 14.72
N ILE A 301 -3.73 4.92 15.24
CA ILE A 301 -3.03 6.15 14.91
C ILE A 301 -1.69 5.72 14.32
N ALA A 302 -1.47 6.00 13.05
CA ALA A 302 -0.26 5.58 12.36
C ALA A 302 0.35 6.76 11.59
N MET A 303 1.65 6.96 11.78
CA MET A 303 2.39 8.10 11.24
C MET A 303 3.66 7.60 10.58
N SER A 304 3.92 8.05 9.36
CA SER A 304 5.12 7.73 8.60
C SER A 304 6.19 8.83 8.68
N ASN A 305 7.32 8.60 8.03
CA ASN A 305 8.34 9.61 7.80
C ASN A 305 7.77 10.89 7.15
N GLU A 306 8.29 12.05 7.56
CA GLU A 306 7.80 13.35 7.10
C GLU A 306 8.53 13.88 5.84
N ARG A 307 9.53 13.14 5.32
CA ARG A 307 10.47 13.60 4.28
C ARG A 307 10.61 12.65 3.08
N SER A 308 10.20 11.41 3.23
CA SER A 308 10.13 10.38 2.18
C SER A 308 8.68 10.18 1.74
N PRO A 309 8.43 9.50 0.60
CA PRO A 309 7.10 9.32 0.01
C PRO A 309 6.20 8.31 0.74
N ASP A 310 6.29 8.24 2.07
CA ASP A 310 5.71 7.20 2.93
C ASP A 310 4.33 7.58 3.49
N GLY A 311 3.50 6.58 3.70
CA GLY A 311 2.14 6.63 4.23
C GLY A 311 2.03 6.17 5.68
N GLY A 312 1.13 6.81 6.43
CA GLY A 312 0.71 6.27 7.72
C GLY A 312 0.08 4.87 7.58
N ILE A 313 -0.48 4.57 6.41
CA ILE A 313 -0.90 3.23 5.98
C ILE A 313 -0.47 3.03 4.53
N ASP A 314 0.07 1.85 4.25
CA ASP A 314 0.56 1.40 2.96
C ASP A 314 0.23 -0.08 2.74
N ALA A 315 -0.12 -0.44 1.50
CA ALA A 315 -0.23 -1.84 1.11
C ALA A 315 -0.15 -2.04 -0.41
N ASP A 316 0.54 -3.10 -0.84
CA ASP A 316 0.62 -3.52 -2.25
C ASP A 316 -0.75 -3.87 -2.88
N GLY A 317 -1.71 -4.29 -2.06
CA GLY A 317 -3.07 -4.66 -2.43
C GLY A 317 -4.12 -3.84 -1.69
N ASP A 318 -5.32 -4.40 -1.52
CA ASP A 318 -6.45 -3.62 -0.99
C ASP A 318 -6.24 -3.24 0.50
N ILE A 319 -6.29 -1.93 0.78
CA ILE A 319 -6.53 -1.39 2.12
C ILE A 319 -8.04 -1.35 2.39
N THR A 320 -8.53 -2.13 3.36
CA THR A 320 -9.96 -2.25 3.68
C THR A 320 -10.29 -1.75 5.08
N LEU A 321 -11.15 -0.72 5.16
CA LEU A 321 -11.61 -0.11 6.41
C LEU A 321 -13.07 -0.51 6.73
N ASN A 322 -13.23 -1.48 7.63
CA ASN A 322 -14.51 -2.08 7.97
C ASN A 322 -15.10 -1.59 9.29
N GLY A 323 -14.29 -0.97 10.15
CA GLY A 323 -14.73 -0.47 11.44
C GLY A 323 -13.62 0.22 12.23
N GLY A 324 -13.97 0.77 13.39
CA GLY A 324 -13.03 1.42 14.31
C GLY A 324 -12.81 2.90 14.02
N THR A 325 -11.73 3.45 14.57
CA THR A 325 -11.25 4.81 14.30
C THR A 325 -9.83 4.72 13.75
N VAL A 326 -9.59 5.26 12.56
CA VAL A 326 -8.24 5.32 11.96
C VAL A 326 -7.88 6.78 11.74
N ILE A 327 -6.66 7.15 12.15
CA ILE A 327 -6.01 8.42 11.87
C ILE A 327 -4.63 8.05 11.29
N ALA A 328 -4.54 7.95 9.98
CA ALA A 328 -3.28 7.68 9.29
C ALA A 328 -2.74 8.99 8.70
N LEU A 329 -1.54 9.40 9.10
CA LEU A 329 -0.88 10.61 8.63
C LEU A 329 0.42 10.23 7.92
N GLY A 330 0.63 10.80 6.75
CA GLY A 330 1.89 10.63 6.03
C GLY A 330 2.12 11.73 5.01
N THR A 331 3.23 11.67 4.29
CA THR A 331 3.38 12.49 3.07
C THR A 331 2.45 11.97 1.99
N ARG A 332 2.19 10.65 1.99
CA ARG A 332 1.33 9.98 1.01
C ARG A 332 0.79 8.64 1.54
N ASN A 333 -0.43 8.63 2.08
CA ASN A 333 -1.13 7.36 2.34
C ASN A 333 -1.63 6.72 1.04
N ASP A 334 -1.64 5.39 1.03
CA ASP A 334 -2.32 4.61 0.00
C ASP A 334 -3.83 4.65 0.14
N ALA A 335 -4.52 4.47 -0.99
CA ALA A 335 -5.97 4.65 -1.01
C ALA A 335 -6.68 3.46 -0.40
N THR A 336 -7.74 3.81 0.31
CA THR A 336 -8.66 2.82 0.82
C THR A 336 -9.54 2.26 -0.29
N SER A 337 -9.65 0.93 -0.35
CA SER A 337 -10.52 0.21 -1.28
C SER A 337 -11.97 0.63 -1.11
N SER A 338 -12.66 0.81 -2.24
CA SER A 338 -14.10 1.09 -2.30
C SER A 338 -14.98 -0.03 -1.72
N THR A 339 -14.40 -1.21 -1.46
CA THR A 339 -15.07 -2.34 -0.80
C THR A 339 -15.17 -2.19 0.72
N SER A 340 -14.50 -1.18 1.28
CA SER A 340 -14.55 -0.80 2.70
C SER A 340 -15.99 -0.59 3.17
N LYS A 341 -16.31 -1.14 4.34
CA LYS A 341 -17.67 -1.13 4.89
C LYS A 341 -17.97 0.10 5.76
N GLN A 342 -16.94 0.75 6.31
CA GLN A 342 -17.09 1.99 7.06
C GLN A 342 -16.76 3.19 6.17
N PRO A 343 -17.57 4.27 6.16
CA PRO A 343 -17.23 5.49 5.45
C PRO A 343 -15.88 6.04 5.90
N PHE A 344 -15.07 6.51 4.96
CA PHE A 344 -13.75 7.07 5.22
C PHE A 344 -13.61 8.40 4.48
N MET A 345 -12.75 9.27 5.01
CA MET A 345 -12.40 10.57 4.48
C MET A 345 -10.90 10.63 4.25
N GLU A 346 -10.53 11.05 3.06
CA GLU A 346 -9.18 11.05 2.57
C GLU A 346 -8.82 12.46 2.12
N LEU A 347 -7.88 13.11 2.81
CA LEU A 347 -7.53 14.52 2.60
C LEU A 347 -6.08 14.67 2.13
N MET A 348 -5.89 15.11 0.88
CA MET A 348 -4.59 15.47 0.33
C MET A 348 -4.42 17.00 0.34
N PHE A 349 -3.59 17.49 1.25
CA PHE A 349 -3.30 18.90 1.43
C PHE A 349 -2.42 19.43 0.29
N ALA A 350 -2.70 20.65 -0.18
CA ALA A 350 -1.95 21.23 -1.29
C ALA A 350 -0.49 21.54 -0.94
N SER A 351 -0.20 21.73 0.36
CA SER A 351 1.13 21.94 0.92
C SER A 351 1.27 21.13 2.21
N THR A 352 2.51 20.84 2.61
CA THR A 352 2.81 20.13 3.85
C THR A 352 2.29 20.90 5.07
N GLN A 353 1.60 20.20 5.97
CA GLN A 353 1.16 20.68 7.27
C GLN A 353 2.27 20.44 8.29
N SER A 354 2.55 21.43 9.14
CA SER A 354 3.62 21.30 10.14
C SER A 354 3.21 20.40 11.30
N ALA A 355 4.18 19.72 11.92
CA ALA A 355 4.02 19.12 13.24
C ALA A 355 3.41 20.13 14.24
N GLY A 356 2.56 19.65 15.14
CA GLY A 356 1.78 20.44 16.08
C GLY A 356 0.48 21.02 15.49
N SER A 357 0.21 20.84 14.20
CA SER A 357 -1.05 21.28 13.60
C SER A 357 -2.24 20.52 14.19
N VAL A 358 -3.30 21.24 14.55
CA VAL A 358 -4.53 20.65 15.08
C VAL A 358 -5.54 20.48 13.95
N ILE A 359 -5.81 19.23 13.56
CA ILE A 359 -6.85 18.86 12.61
C ILE A 359 -8.16 18.66 13.36
N THR A 360 -9.24 19.28 12.89
CA THR A 360 -10.59 19.05 13.40
C THR A 360 -11.52 18.71 12.26
N ILE A 361 -12.29 17.63 12.40
CA ILE A 361 -13.39 17.29 11.48
C ILE A 361 -14.67 17.35 12.29
N ALA A 362 -15.63 18.13 11.84
CA ALA A 362 -16.91 18.32 12.50
C ALA A 362 -18.09 18.03 11.56
N ASP A 363 -19.21 17.57 12.13
CA ASP A 363 -20.46 17.43 11.37
C ASP A 363 -21.12 18.79 11.10
N ALA A 364 -22.22 18.78 10.34
CA ALA A 364 -23.01 19.98 10.04
C ALA A 364 -23.56 20.74 11.28
N ASN A 365 -23.60 20.11 12.46
CA ASN A 365 -24.02 20.74 13.72
C ASN A 365 -22.84 21.27 14.54
N GLY A 366 -21.60 21.08 14.08
CA GLY A 366 -20.38 21.43 14.81
C GLY A 366 -19.99 20.42 15.89
N LYS A 367 -20.53 19.19 15.89
CA LYS A 367 -20.01 18.10 16.73
C LYS A 367 -18.63 17.72 16.18
N GLU A 368 -17.59 17.83 17.00
CA GLU A 368 -16.25 17.34 16.65
C GLU A 368 -16.28 15.79 16.58
N LEU A 369 -15.90 15.24 15.43
CA LEU A 369 -15.71 13.80 15.18
C LEU A 369 -14.22 13.43 15.29
N LEU A 370 -13.35 14.34 14.87
CA LEU A 370 -11.91 14.26 15.04
C LEU A 370 -11.42 15.57 15.64
N LYS A 371 -10.50 15.46 16.61
CA LYS A 371 -9.63 16.54 17.04
C LYS A 371 -8.28 15.95 17.38
N HIS A 372 -7.32 16.13 16.48
CA HIS A 372 -6.01 15.48 16.58
C HIS A 372 -4.91 16.50 16.36
N THR A 373 -3.87 16.43 17.19
CA THR A 373 -2.65 17.23 17.04
C THR A 373 -1.62 16.35 16.35
N ALA A 374 -1.24 16.68 15.12
CA ALA A 374 -0.24 15.90 14.39
C ALA A 374 1.13 15.99 15.09
N GLU A 375 1.77 14.85 15.33
CA GLU A 375 3.08 14.80 15.98
C GLU A 375 4.23 15.00 14.98
N LYS A 376 3.99 14.70 13.70
CA LYS A 376 4.92 14.88 12.58
C LYS A 376 4.32 15.81 11.53
N ALA A 377 5.17 16.36 10.66
CA ALA A 377 4.66 17.02 9.47
C ALA A 377 4.03 15.98 8.52
N PHE A 378 2.97 16.37 7.81
CA PHE A 378 2.20 15.46 6.96
C PHE A 378 1.57 16.22 5.80
N GLN A 379 1.21 15.52 4.73
CA GLN A 379 0.49 16.09 3.60
C GLN A 379 -0.79 15.31 3.25
N SER A 380 -0.93 14.10 3.79
CA SER A 380 -2.09 13.24 3.63
C SER A 380 -2.69 12.83 4.99
N LEU A 381 -4.02 12.68 5.02
CA LEU A 381 -4.76 12.12 6.14
C LEU A 381 -5.82 11.14 5.62
N THR A 382 -5.78 9.90 6.10
CA THR A 382 -6.91 8.96 6.01
C THR A 382 -7.59 8.89 7.36
N PHE A 383 -8.86 9.26 7.40
CA PHE A 383 -9.69 9.26 8.59
C PHE A 383 -10.93 8.40 8.40
N THR A 384 -11.15 7.45 9.31
CA THR A 384 -12.46 6.81 9.45
C THR A 384 -12.89 6.78 10.91
N SER A 385 -14.20 6.79 11.15
CA SER A 385 -14.79 6.53 12.46
C SER A 385 -16.22 6.04 12.29
N SER A 386 -16.75 5.35 13.32
CA SER A 386 -18.16 4.94 13.34
C SER A 386 -19.18 6.09 13.31
N ASP A 387 -18.73 7.33 13.55
CA ASP A 387 -19.55 8.54 13.48
C ASP A 387 -19.62 9.15 12.06
N LEU A 388 -18.79 8.69 11.12
CA LEU A 388 -18.89 9.08 9.71
C LEU A 388 -20.07 8.38 9.02
N ALA A 389 -20.72 9.08 8.11
CA ALA A 389 -21.86 8.61 7.35
C ALA A 389 -21.87 9.21 5.95
N LEU A 390 -22.33 8.43 4.99
CA LEU A 390 -22.52 8.89 3.61
C LEU A 390 -23.63 9.95 3.52
N ASN A 391 -23.50 10.83 2.54
CA ASN A 391 -24.40 11.93 2.19
C ASN A 391 -24.63 12.89 3.36
N LYS A 392 -23.59 13.13 4.16
CA LYS A 392 -23.55 14.13 5.22
C LYS A 392 -22.49 15.18 4.92
N ASP A 393 -22.80 16.42 5.28
CA ASP A 393 -21.85 17.52 5.23
C ASP A 393 -20.91 17.48 6.43
N TYR A 394 -19.62 17.57 6.14
CA TYR A 394 -18.56 17.75 7.11
C TYR A 394 -17.80 19.04 6.85
N SER A 395 -17.23 19.59 7.92
CA SER A 395 -16.29 20.72 7.86
C SER A 395 -14.94 20.29 8.42
N VAL A 396 -13.88 20.61 7.67
CA VAL A 396 -12.49 20.34 8.06
C VAL A 396 -11.85 21.65 8.49
N TYR A 397 -11.07 21.60 9.56
CA TYR A 397 -10.29 22.72 10.08
C TYR A 397 -8.85 22.30 10.33
N VAL A 398 -7.92 23.21 10.09
CA VAL A 398 -6.53 23.10 10.54
C VAL A 398 -6.21 24.34 11.37
N ASN A 399 -5.73 24.15 12.60
CA ASN A 399 -5.43 25.23 13.54
C ASN A 399 -6.61 26.21 13.74
N GLY A 400 -7.84 25.68 13.69
CA GLY A 400 -9.08 26.46 13.80
C GLY A 400 -9.50 27.21 12.54
N VAL A 401 -8.74 27.16 11.46
CA VAL A 401 -9.08 27.76 10.16
C VAL A 401 -9.83 26.74 9.30
N GLN A 402 -11.02 27.09 8.81
CA GLN A 402 -11.81 26.21 7.96
C GLN A 402 -11.10 25.98 6.62
N GLN A 403 -11.09 24.74 6.17
CA GLN A 403 -10.46 24.31 4.93
C GLN A 403 -11.49 24.26 3.78
N GLN A 404 -10.96 24.29 2.55
CA GLN A 404 -11.69 24.04 1.32
C GLN A 404 -10.89 23.10 0.42
N TYR A 405 -11.55 22.35 -0.47
CA TYR A 405 -10.92 21.50 -1.47
C TYR A 405 -11.36 21.89 -2.89
N SER A 406 -10.58 21.51 -3.90
CA SER A 406 -10.90 21.78 -5.31
C SER A 406 -10.67 20.58 -6.25
N GLY A 407 -10.47 19.39 -5.70
CA GLY A 407 -10.49 18.14 -6.45
C GLY A 407 -10.86 16.95 -5.57
N ASN A 408 -11.18 15.83 -6.21
CA ASN A 408 -11.65 14.61 -5.53
C ASN A 408 -10.70 13.43 -5.78
N SER A 409 -9.40 13.67 -5.64
CA SER A 409 -8.37 12.64 -5.77
C SER A 409 -7.64 12.49 -4.43
N PHE A 410 -7.26 11.27 -4.07
CA PHE A 410 -6.35 10.98 -2.95
C PHE A 410 -5.32 9.97 -3.48
N GLY A 411 -4.60 9.23 -2.63
CA GLY A 411 -3.74 8.11 -3.03
C GLY A 411 -4.35 7.18 -4.10
N MET A 412 -3.56 6.23 -4.62
CA MET A 412 -3.92 5.46 -5.82
C MET A 412 -5.11 4.53 -5.70
N MET A 413 -5.94 4.47 -6.74
CA MET A 413 -6.97 3.43 -6.92
C MET A 413 -6.38 2.00 -6.92
N GLY A 414 -6.40 1.33 -5.76
CA GLY A 414 -6.48 -0.13 -5.64
C GLY A 414 -7.90 -0.63 -5.97
N GLY A 415 -8.36 -0.41 -7.21
CA GLY A 415 -9.77 -0.55 -7.56
C GLY A 415 -10.02 -0.95 -9.01
N GLY A 416 -9.28 -1.92 -9.53
CA GLY A 416 -9.50 -2.48 -10.86
C GLY A 416 -8.80 -3.82 -10.97
N GLY A 417 -9.53 -4.91 -10.74
CA GLY A 417 -8.97 -6.26 -10.70
C GLY A 417 -8.08 -6.58 -11.91
N PHE A 418 -6.86 -7.03 -11.63
CA PHE A 418 -6.03 -7.70 -12.61
C PHE A 418 -6.65 -9.06 -12.96
N PRO A 419 -7.05 -9.32 -14.22
CA PRO A 419 -7.35 -10.67 -14.64
C PRO A 419 -6.02 -11.40 -14.89
N GLY A 420 -5.57 -12.15 -13.88
CA GLY A 420 -4.69 -13.31 -13.98
C GLY A 420 -3.51 -13.25 -14.95
N GLY A 421 -2.31 -13.09 -14.41
CA GLY A 421 -1.06 -13.29 -15.13
C GLY A 421 0.07 -13.67 -14.19
N GLY A 422 0.11 -14.94 -13.77
CA GLY A 422 1.26 -15.50 -13.06
C GLY A 422 2.51 -15.41 -13.92
N GLY A 423 3.37 -14.44 -13.63
CA GLY A 423 4.72 -14.32 -14.16
C GLY A 423 5.72 -14.40 -13.01
N ALA A 424 6.53 -15.44 -12.99
CA ALA A 424 7.60 -15.59 -12.00
C ALA A 424 8.60 -14.42 -12.11
N PHE A 425 8.82 -13.72 -11.01
CA PHE A 425 9.94 -12.79 -10.86
C PHE A 425 11.26 -13.57 -10.89
N PRO A 426 12.32 -13.05 -11.55
CA PRO A 426 13.67 -13.60 -11.40
C PRO A 426 14.18 -13.29 -9.99
N ASP A 427 14.61 -14.31 -9.25
CA ASP A 427 15.31 -14.19 -7.96
C ASP A 427 16.41 -13.08 -8.02
N GLY A 428 16.28 -12.05 -7.18
CA GLY A 428 17.43 -11.25 -6.72
C GLY A 428 17.56 -9.79 -7.19
N ALA A 429 16.48 -9.06 -7.47
CA ALA A 429 16.54 -7.59 -7.52
C ALA A 429 16.18 -7.02 -6.14
N SER A 430 17.21 -6.59 -5.40
CA SER A 430 17.09 -5.84 -4.15
C SER A 430 16.97 -4.36 -4.50
N PHE A 431 15.90 -3.69 -4.06
CA PHE A 431 15.84 -2.22 -4.06
C PHE A 431 16.62 -1.71 -2.85
N GLY A 432 17.95 -1.69 -2.98
CA GLY A 432 18.84 -1.11 -1.99
C GLY A 432 19.01 0.38 -2.22
N GLY A 433 18.34 1.21 -1.41
CA GLY A 433 18.74 2.60 -1.19
C GLY A 433 20.02 2.66 -0.34
N GLU A 434 21.00 3.48 -0.73
CA GLU A 434 22.23 3.65 0.05
C GLU A 434 21.98 4.51 1.32
N ARG A 435 22.27 3.89 2.48
CA ARG A 435 22.11 4.39 3.86
C ARG A 435 23.02 5.59 4.23
N PRO A 436 22.50 6.67 4.87
CA PRO A 436 23.31 7.71 5.50
C PRO A 436 23.80 7.35 6.93
N GLU A 437 24.92 7.98 7.34
CA GLU A 437 25.64 7.70 8.58
C GLU A 437 24.94 8.11 9.89
N ARG A 438 25.16 7.31 10.93
CA ARG A 438 24.80 7.53 12.35
C ARG A 438 25.15 8.94 12.88
N PRO A 439 24.23 9.68 13.52
CA PRO A 439 24.59 10.85 14.32
C PRO A 439 25.37 10.46 15.59
N ALA A 440 26.53 11.08 15.81
CA ALA A 440 27.35 10.82 16.99
C ALA A 440 26.74 11.44 18.26
N GLY A 441 26.44 10.62 19.28
CA GLY A 441 26.12 11.08 20.64
C GLY A 441 24.74 10.70 21.19
N TRP A 442 23.97 9.83 20.54
CA TRP A 442 22.68 9.37 21.06
C TRP A 442 22.89 8.45 22.27
N GLN A 443 22.45 8.92 23.44
CA GLN A 443 22.19 8.10 24.62
C GLN A 443 20.68 7.99 24.68
N GLY A 444 20.12 6.84 24.28
CA GLY A 444 18.68 6.58 24.38
C GLY A 444 18.25 6.74 25.83
N THR A 445 17.45 7.76 26.09
CA THR A 445 16.67 7.87 27.32
C THR A 445 15.22 7.64 26.93
N ALA A 446 14.53 6.79 27.69
CA ALA A 446 13.09 6.57 27.59
C ALA A 446 12.31 7.89 27.40
N PRO A 447 11.19 7.87 26.66
CA PRO A 447 10.40 9.06 26.40
C PRO A 447 10.08 9.78 27.71
N SER A 448 10.43 11.07 27.77
CA SER A 448 10.10 11.96 28.90
C SER A 448 8.82 12.77 28.65
N GLY A 449 8.00 12.35 27.67
CA GLY A 449 6.67 12.89 27.39
C GLY A 449 5.58 11.88 27.74
N GLU A 450 4.44 12.35 28.24
CA GLU A 450 3.24 11.53 28.37
C GLU A 450 2.76 11.11 26.98
N ALA A 451 2.74 9.80 26.69
CA ALA A 451 2.08 9.27 25.50
C ALA A 451 0.60 9.72 25.47
N PRO A 452 0.03 10.00 24.29
CA PRO A 452 -1.36 10.43 24.21
C PRO A 452 -2.30 9.40 24.86
N GLU A 453 -3.16 9.87 25.77
CA GLU A 453 -4.19 9.02 26.37
C GLU A 453 -5.22 8.60 25.30
N PRO A 454 -5.72 7.36 25.35
CA PRO A 454 -6.75 6.90 24.44
C PRO A 454 -7.96 7.85 24.48
N PRO A 455 -8.57 8.19 23.34
CA PRO A 455 -9.72 9.09 23.32
C PRO A 455 -10.87 8.53 24.16
N SER A 456 -11.45 9.35 25.03
CA SER A 456 -12.52 8.95 25.94
C SER A 456 -13.84 8.71 25.18
N GLY A 457 -14.20 7.46 24.88
CA GLY A 457 -15.47 7.08 24.27
C GLY A 457 -15.78 5.58 24.47
N GLU A 458 -17.04 5.23 24.74
CA GLU A 458 -17.48 3.84 24.92
C GLU A 458 -17.37 3.03 23.61
N MET A 459 -16.91 1.78 23.74
CA MET A 459 -16.76 0.81 22.65
C MET A 459 -18.11 0.58 21.91
N PRO A 460 -18.20 0.82 20.59
CA PRO A 460 -19.40 0.52 19.82
C PRO A 460 -19.64 -0.99 19.69
N GLN A 461 -20.91 -1.39 19.79
CA GLN A 461 -21.36 -2.77 19.56
C GLN A 461 -21.44 -3.10 18.06
N MET A 462 -20.98 -4.29 17.68
CA MET A 462 -20.96 -4.83 16.32
C MET A 462 -22.37 -4.90 15.67
N PRO A 463 -22.57 -4.46 14.41
CA PRO A 463 -23.80 -4.70 13.65
C PRO A 463 -23.81 -6.02 12.85
N ASP A 464 -25.02 -6.56 12.65
CA ASP A 464 -25.33 -7.77 11.87
C ASP A 464 -25.51 -7.44 10.37
N TRP A 465 -24.97 -8.31 9.50
CA TRP A 465 -24.68 -8.05 8.08
C TRP A 465 -25.79 -8.59 7.16
N THR A 466 -26.28 -7.82 6.18
CA THR A 466 -26.75 -8.37 4.87
C THR A 466 -27.18 -7.28 3.85
N THR A 467 -26.59 -7.39 2.64
CA THR A 467 -27.00 -6.87 1.29
C THR A 467 -26.65 -5.45 0.84
N ALA A 468 -26.00 -5.37 -0.33
CA ALA A 468 -25.60 -4.18 -1.11
C ALA A 468 -26.29 -4.13 -2.49
N PRO A 469 -26.43 -2.93 -3.13
CA PRO A 469 -26.23 -2.86 -4.59
C PRO A 469 -25.70 -1.52 -5.20
N GLN A 470 -24.80 -1.66 -6.19
CA GLN A 470 -24.58 -1.00 -7.51
C GLN A 470 -24.43 0.54 -7.76
N GLU A 471 -23.18 0.91 -8.07
CA GLU A 471 -22.56 1.71 -9.17
C GLU A 471 -23.11 3.07 -9.70
N GLY A 472 -22.18 4.06 -9.77
CA GLY A 472 -21.77 4.68 -11.06
C GLY A 472 -21.45 6.19 -11.08
N GLY A 473 -20.23 6.59 -11.50
CA GLY A 473 -19.94 7.92 -12.08
C GLY A 473 -18.47 8.42 -12.04
N GLN A 474 -17.77 8.42 -13.18
CA GLN A 474 -16.39 8.90 -13.41
C GLN A 474 -16.36 10.32 -14.01
N ALA A 475 -15.31 11.12 -13.74
CA ALA A 475 -15.07 12.45 -14.33
C ALA A 475 -13.69 12.57 -15.01
N SER A 476 -13.65 13.24 -16.17
CA SER A 476 -12.52 13.31 -17.11
C SER A 476 -11.86 14.70 -17.21
N GLY A 477 -10.51 14.74 -17.28
CA GLY A 477 -9.70 15.51 -18.23
C GLY A 477 -9.71 17.06 -18.26
N GLY A 478 -8.60 17.66 -17.81
CA GLY A 478 -7.75 18.49 -18.70
C GLY A 478 -8.19 19.92 -19.07
N THR A 479 -8.47 20.77 -18.09
CA THR A 479 -8.21 22.23 -18.16
C THR A 479 -7.85 22.71 -16.75
N ALA A 480 -7.09 23.80 -16.60
CA ALA A 480 -6.86 24.41 -15.29
C ALA A 480 -8.21 24.85 -14.70
N ALA A 481 -8.84 23.97 -13.92
CA ALA A 481 -10.09 24.22 -13.26
C ALA A 481 -9.83 25.26 -12.16
N THR A 482 -10.26 26.49 -12.41
CA THR A 482 -10.36 27.55 -11.39
C THR A 482 -11.71 27.43 -10.68
N GLU A 483 -12.06 26.22 -10.24
CA GLU A 483 -13.27 26.01 -9.45
C GLU A 483 -13.11 26.73 -8.10
N GLU A 484 -14.15 27.44 -7.67
CA GLU A 484 -14.25 27.92 -6.30
C GLU A 484 -14.22 26.70 -5.38
N GLY A 485 -13.31 26.69 -4.41
CA GLY A 485 -13.16 25.55 -3.51
C GLY A 485 -14.41 25.34 -2.67
N SER A 486 -14.76 24.08 -2.42
CA SER A 486 -15.87 23.73 -1.53
C SER A 486 -15.38 23.61 -0.09
N THR A 487 -16.11 24.20 0.85
CA THR A 487 -15.93 23.99 2.29
C THR A 487 -16.84 22.89 2.86
N SER A 488 -17.72 22.32 2.02
CA SER A 488 -18.60 21.21 2.39
C SER A 488 -18.01 19.90 1.89
N PHE A 489 -17.44 19.12 2.81
CA PHE A 489 -16.85 17.82 2.54
C PHE A 489 -17.95 16.77 2.63
N ILE A 490 -18.45 16.29 1.49
CA ILE A 490 -19.57 15.34 1.44
C ILE A 490 -19.05 13.97 1.01
N LEU A 491 -19.12 13.01 1.93
CA LEU A 491 -18.80 11.62 1.63
C LEU A 491 -19.96 10.98 0.86
N THR A 492 -19.67 10.32 -0.25
CA THR A 492 -20.64 9.51 -1.02
C THR A 492 -19.99 8.17 -1.37
N GLU A 493 -20.74 7.26 -1.99
CA GLU A 493 -20.16 5.98 -2.45
C GLU A 493 -18.99 6.18 -3.42
N SER A 494 -19.00 7.26 -4.22
CA SER A 494 -17.97 7.55 -5.23
C SER A 494 -17.07 8.74 -4.86
N VAL A 495 -17.26 9.37 -3.70
CA VAL A 495 -16.49 10.53 -3.26
C VAL A 495 -16.14 10.35 -1.79
N HIS A 496 -14.90 9.96 -1.55
CA HIS A 496 -14.29 9.84 -0.22
C HIS A 496 -12.98 10.63 -0.12
N SER A 497 -12.39 10.92 -1.29
CA SER A 497 -11.13 11.64 -1.46
C SER A 497 -11.34 13.12 -1.77
N PHE A 498 -10.52 13.97 -1.17
CA PHE A 498 -10.49 15.42 -1.37
C PHE A 498 -9.04 15.88 -1.52
N SER A 499 -8.71 16.53 -2.63
CA SER A 499 -7.37 17.05 -2.91
C SER A 499 -7.34 18.55 -3.09
N ALA A 500 -6.12 19.08 -3.06
CA ALA A 500 -5.85 20.50 -3.05
C ALA A 500 -6.49 21.18 -1.83
N VAL A 501 -6.49 20.49 -0.69
CA VAL A 501 -7.03 21.03 0.55
C VAL A 501 -6.17 22.22 0.97
N THR A 502 -6.81 23.38 1.16
CA THR A 502 -6.20 24.66 1.51
C THR A 502 -7.11 25.42 2.45
N ASP A 503 -6.61 26.47 3.09
CA ASP A 503 -7.46 27.37 3.85
C ASP A 503 -8.55 27.99 2.96
N SER A 504 -9.78 27.99 3.48
CA SER A 504 -10.87 28.76 2.88
C SER A 504 -10.53 30.24 2.92
N THR A 505 -10.61 30.90 1.77
CA THR A 505 -10.30 32.33 1.65
C THR A 505 -11.27 33.18 2.48
N ASP A 506 -12.54 32.79 2.48
CA ASP A 506 -13.60 33.52 3.19
C ASP A 506 -13.49 33.37 4.70
N ALA A 507 -13.15 32.17 5.18
CA ALA A 507 -13.01 31.89 6.61
C ALA A 507 -11.68 32.39 7.19
N SER A 508 -10.60 32.33 6.42
CA SER A 508 -9.26 32.72 6.87
C SER A 508 -9.00 34.23 6.77
N GLY A 509 -9.67 34.94 5.86
CA GLY A 509 -9.35 36.33 5.52
C GLY A 509 -8.04 36.50 4.74
N LYS A 510 -7.40 35.39 4.34
CA LYS A 510 -6.17 35.38 3.54
C LYS A 510 -6.47 35.71 2.07
N GLN A 511 -5.52 36.35 1.40
CA GLN A 511 -5.62 36.63 -0.02
C GLN A 511 -5.38 35.37 -0.85
N LYS A 512 -6.31 35.04 -1.77
CA LYS A 512 -6.16 33.92 -2.71
C LYS A 512 -5.03 34.19 -3.71
N VAL A 513 -4.18 33.19 -3.92
CA VAL A 513 -3.09 33.19 -4.91
C VAL A 513 -3.28 32.02 -5.87
N THR A 514 -3.03 32.28 -7.16
CA THR A 514 -2.95 31.26 -8.22
C THR A 514 -1.60 31.35 -8.90
N PHE A 515 -1.13 30.26 -9.49
CA PHE A 515 0.20 30.19 -10.10
C PHE A 515 0.10 29.90 -11.59
N SER A 516 0.84 30.65 -12.41
CA SER A 516 1.01 30.36 -13.84
C SER A 516 2.33 29.64 -14.07
N ILE A 517 2.29 28.55 -14.83
CA ILE A 517 3.46 27.72 -15.16
C ILE A 517 3.90 28.01 -16.59
N ASN A 518 5.21 28.12 -16.82
CA ASN A 518 5.82 28.37 -18.13
C ASN A 518 5.23 29.60 -18.84
N GLU A 519 5.15 30.72 -18.13
CA GLU A 519 4.53 31.97 -18.62
C GLU A 519 3.06 31.78 -19.04
N GLY A 520 2.34 30.89 -18.36
CA GLY A 520 0.94 30.56 -18.64
C GLY A 520 0.74 29.52 -19.75
N LYS A 521 1.81 28.93 -20.28
CA LYS A 521 1.71 27.82 -21.26
C LYS A 521 1.34 26.48 -20.62
N GLY A 522 1.46 26.37 -19.30
CA GLY A 522 1.25 25.11 -18.58
C GLY A 522 2.41 24.15 -18.74
N ILE A 523 2.16 22.87 -18.47
CA ILE A 523 3.11 21.76 -18.59
C ILE A 523 2.57 20.77 -19.64
N SER A 524 3.44 20.26 -20.50
CA SER A 524 3.04 19.40 -21.62
C SER A 524 3.51 17.97 -21.41
N SER A 525 2.64 17.00 -21.72
CA SER A 525 3.01 15.59 -21.79
C SER A 525 4.07 15.34 -22.88
N VAL A 526 4.94 14.37 -22.64
CA VAL A 526 6.07 14.02 -23.51
C VAL A 526 6.09 12.52 -23.80
N SER A 527 6.67 12.14 -24.93
CA SER A 527 6.87 10.72 -25.28
C SER A 527 7.94 10.08 -24.40
N SER A 528 7.92 8.75 -24.32
CA SER A 528 8.92 7.96 -23.57
C SER A 528 10.35 8.36 -23.91
N GLY A 529 11.20 8.42 -22.87
CA GLY A 529 12.60 8.83 -22.98
C GLY A 529 12.83 10.33 -23.24
N LYS A 530 11.80 11.18 -23.08
CA LYS A 530 11.94 12.64 -23.07
C LYS A 530 11.64 13.20 -21.68
N SER A 531 12.34 14.27 -21.32
CA SER A 531 12.12 14.98 -20.07
C SER A 531 11.09 16.10 -20.22
N VAL A 532 10.31 16.31 -19.16
CA VAL A 532 9.43 17.47 -19.00
C VAL A 532 10.24 18.65 -18.47
N ALA A 533 9.78 19.89 -18.70
CA ALA A 533 10.46 21.08 -18.22
C ALA A 533 9.49 22.10 -17.61
N VAL A 534 9.90 22.66 -16.49
CA VAL A 534 9.30 23.86 -15.89
C VAL A 534 10.35 24.97 -15.93
N SER A 535 10.13 26.01 -16.74
CA SER A 535 11.04 27.13 -16.93
C SER A 535 10.71 28.34 -16.05
N SER A 536 9.44 28.47 -15.63
CA SER A 536 9.01 29.55 -14.74
C SER A 536 7.74 29.18 -13.98
N ILE A 537 7.65 29.70 -12.76
CA ILE A 537 6.45 29.72 -11.93
C ILE A 537 6.22 31.18 -11.54
N THR A 538 5.00 31.67 -11.68
CA THR A 538 4.67 33.06 -11.34
C THR A 538 3.36 33.11 -10.58
N ALA A 539 3.38 33.68 -9.38
CA ALA A 539 2.19 33.91 -8.57
C ALA A 539 1.37 35.10 -9.13
N SER A 540 0.05 35.06 -8.91
CA SER A 540 -0.87 36.13 -9.31
C SER A 540 -0.70 37.44 -8.52
N THR A 541 0.09 37.42 -7.45
CA THR A 541 0.47 38.55 -6.60
C THR A 541 1.91 38.34 -6.10
N ASP A 542 2.51 39.37 -5.50
CA ASP A 542 3.87 39.31 -4.95
C ASP A 542 3.88 38.46 -3.67
N VAL A 543 4.35 37.22 -3.78
CA VAL A 543 4.50 36.25 -2.70
C VAL A 543 5.97 35.86 -2.63
N SER A 544 6.52 35.74 -1.41
CA SER A 544 7.90 35.31 -1.23
C SER A 544 8.09 33.89 -1.78
N GLU A 545 9.20 33.62 -2.46
CA GLU A 545 9.50 32.29 -3.01
C GLU A 545 9.64 31.22 -1.93
N GLN A 546 10.01 31.61 -0.70
CA GLN A 546 10.06 30.69 0.46
C GLN A 546 8.67 30.24 0.93
N ASP A 547 7.62 30.96 0.53
CA ASP A 547 6.23 30.70 0.92
C ASP A 547 5.48 29.89 -0.15
N VAL A 548 6.19 29.37 -1.15
CA VAL A 548 5.62 28.60 -2.28
C VAL A 548 6.26 27.23 -2.31
N GLN A 549 5.46 26.20 -2.03
CA GLN A 549 5.84 24.79 -2.16
C GLN A 549 5.44 24.26 -3.54
N ILE A 550 6.33 23.48 -4.14
CA ILE A 550 6.06 22.69 -5.34
C ILE A 550 6.16 21.22 -4.97
N THR A 551 5.12 20.46 -5.29
CA THR A 551 5.07 19.01 -5.10
C THR A 551 4.78 18.34 -6.43
N ILE A 552 5.55 17.30 -6.77
CA ILE A 552 5.25 16.39 -7.87
C ILE A 552 4.84 15.04 -7.28
N THR A 553 3.69 14.54 -7.71
CA THR A 553 3.26 13.17 -7.39
C THR A 553 2.99 12.40 -8.67
N ASP A 554 3.13 11.07 -8.69
CA ASP A 554 2.53 10.26 -9.74
C ASP A 554 0.98 10.32 -9.67
N VAL A 555 0.34 9.93 -10.78
CA VAL A 555 -1.11 9.77 -10.88
C VAL A 555 -1.47 8.38 -11.44
N PRO A 556 -2.23 7.58 -10.70
CA PRO A 556 -2.57 7.86 -9.30
C PRO A 556 -1.26 7.99 -8.41
N SER A 557 -1.25 8.44 -7.15
CA SER A 557 0.05 8.49 -6.40
C SER A 557 0.47 7.12 -5.79
N GLU A 558 1.40 6.35 -6.38
CA GLU A 558 1.86 4.98 -5.95
C GLU A 558 3.37 4.90 -5.61
N ASN A 559 4.23 5.63 -6.32
CA ASN A 559 5.67 5.39 -6.29
C ASN A 559 6.50 6.66 -6.19
N TYR A 560 5.88 7.84 -6.34
CA TYR A 560 6.63 9.08 -6.48
C TYR A 560 5.92 10.25 -5.81
N SER A 561 6.56 10.86 -4.81
CA SER A 561 6.12 12.10 -4.19
C SER A 561 7.32 12.89 -3.71
N GLU A 562 7.60 14.03 -4.35
CA GLU A 562 8.75 14.86 -4.05
C GLU A 562 8.34 16.32 -3.94
N SER A 563 8.97 17.06 -3.03
CA SER A 563 8.64 18.45 -2.75
C SER A 563 9.87 19.35 -2.61
N VAL A 564 9.77 20.58 -3.12
CA VAL A 564 10.77 21.64 -2.96
C VAL A 564 10.10 22.99 -2.72
N LEU A 565 10.85 23.97 -2.18
CA LEU A 565 10.41 25.35 -2.15
C LEU A 565 10.84 26.09 -3.42
N LEU A 566 10.07 27.07 -3.87
CA LEU A 566 10.45 27.90 -5.02
C LEU A 566 11.77 28.64 -4.76
N SER A 567 12.05 28.98 -3.49
CA SER A 567 13.31 29.61 -3.06
C SER A 567 14.54 28.72 -3.23
N ASP A 568 14.37 27.40 -3.37
CA ASP A 568 15.48 26.47 -3.64
C ASP A 568 15.96 26.57 -5.10
N GLY A 569 15.15 27.24 -5.94
CA GLY A 569 15.47 27.56 -7.33
C GLY A 569 15.03 26.51 -8.33
N MET A 570 15.04 26.90 -9.60
CA MET A 570 14.57 26.06 -10.71
C MET A 570 15.43 24.80 -10.94
N GLU A 571 16.68 24.79 -10.47
CA GLU A 571 17.56 23.61 -10.53
C GLU A 571 17.09 22.52 -9.57
N ALA A 572 16.67 22.88 -8.34
CA ALA A 572 16.09 21.93 -7.39
C ALA A 572 14.76 21.38 -7.90
N LEU A 573 13.90 22.25 -8.45
CA LEU A 573 12.65 21.80 -9.09
C LEU A 573 12.91 20.84 -10.26
N ALA A 574 13.92 21.11 -11.09
CA ALA A 574 14.26 20.22 -12.19
C ALA A 574 14.74 18.84 -11.72
N ALA A 575 15.36 18.76 -10.53
CA ALA A 575 15.84 17.50 -9.95
C ALA A 575 14.71 16.58 -9.45
N ILE A 576 13.55 17.13 -9.12
CA ILE A 576 12.37 16.37 -8.69
C ILE A 576 11.36 16.13 -9.83
N LEU A 577 11.70 16.47 -11.07
CA LEU A 577 10.85 16.10 -12.20
C LEU A 577 11.08 14.62 -12.54
N PRO A 578 10.01 13.82 -12.67
CA PRO A 578 10.14 12.39 -12.92
C PRO A 578 10.76 12.13 -14.29
N GLU A 579 11.44 10.99 -14.41
CA GLU A 579 12.00 10.50 -15.67
C GLU A 579 11.30 9.23 -16.18
N ALA A 580 10.65 8.49 -15.28
CA ALA A 580 9.93 7.28 -15.61
C ALA A 580 8.66 7.58 -16.42
N ASP A 581 8.27 6.64 -17.28
CA ASP A 581 6.98 6.71 -17.95
C ASP A 581 5.86 6.57 -16.91
N GLY A 582 4.87 7.44 -17.00
CA GLY A 582 3.83 7.55 -15.99
C GLY A 582 3.02 8.83 -16.16
N THR A 583 1.90 8.89 -15.47
CA THR A 583 1.13 10.13 -15.34
C THR A 583 1.50 10.76 -14.01
N TYR A 584 1.57 12.09 -13.98
CA TYR A 584 2.04 12.85 -12.82
C TYR A 584 1.23 14.11 -12.63
N GLN A 585 1.21 14.61 -11.40
CA GLN A 585 0.57 15.85 -10.99
C GLN A 585 1.61 16.80 -10.41
N LEU A 586 1.69 17.99 -10.99
CA LEU A 586 2.37 19.15 -10.44
C LEU A 586 1.37 19.95 -9.59
N THR A 587 1.69 20.13 -8.31
CA THR A 587 0.96 20.99 -7.37
C THR A 587 1.86 22.14 -6.95
N VAL A 588 1.42 23.38 -7.13
CA VAL A 588 2.10 24.58 -6.63
C VAL A 588 1.17 25.27 -5.64
N ALA A 589 1.59 25.42 -4.40
CA ALA A 589 0.75 25.90 -3.32
C ALA A 589 1.46 26.89 -2.40
N VAL A 590 0.69 27.77 -1.77
CA VAL A 590 1.18 28.55 -0.64
C VAL A 590 1.40 27.61 0.55
N VAL A 591 2.53 27.75 1.25
CA VAL A 591 2.84 26.95 2.44
C VAL A 591 1.80 27.16 3.55
N SER A 592 1.48 26.09 4.28
CA SER A 592 0.41 26.06 5.30
C SER A 592 0.56 27.11 6.42
N GLY A 593 1.78 27.45 6.79
CA GLY A 593 2.09 28.44 7.83
C GLY A 593 1.93 29.92 7.41
N ASN A 594 1.61 30.21 6.14
CA ASN A 594 1.54 31.60 5.68
C ASN A 594 0.32 32.34 6.26
N GLU A 595 0.52 33.47 6.93
CA GLU A 595 -0.57 34.23 7.56
C GLU A 595 -1.33 35.15 6.60
N THR A 596 -0.80 35.40 5.40
CA THR A 596 -1.32 36.42 4.46
C THR A 596 -2.02 35.82 3.25
N TYR A 597 -1.49 34.71 2.74
CA TYR A 597 -1.87 34.13 1.46
C TYR A 597 -2.37 32.69 1.63
N THR A 598 -3.24 32.26 0.72
CA THR A 598 -3.66 30.86 0.56
C THR A 598 -3.91 30.57 -0.92
N GLY A 599 -3.90 29.30 -1.30
CA GLY A 599 -4.28 28.85 -2.63
C GLY A 599 -3.25 27.94 -3.28
N ALA A 600 -3.70 27.25 -4.32
CA ALA A 600 -2.90 26.29 -5.05
C ALA A 600 -3.27 26.28 -6.54
N THR A 601 -2.38 25.74 -7.37
CA THR A 601 -2.63 25.42 -8.77
C THR A 601 -2.12 24.01 -9.05
N ARG A 602 -2.93 23.24 -9.77
CA ARG A 602 -2.62 21.84 -10.12
C ARG A 602 -2.64 21.67 -11.63
N LEU A 603 -1.65 20.94 -12.14
CA LEU A 603 -1.57 20.56 -13.55
C LEU A 603 -1.13 19.10 -13.63
N GLN A 604 -1.71 18.34 -14.55
CA GLN A 604 -1.34 16.96 -14.82
C GLN A 604 -0.55 16.88 -16.12
N PHE A 605 0.43 15.96 -16.17
CA PHE A 605 1.20 15.66 -17.37
C PHE A 605 1.54 14.16 -17.42
N THR A 606 2.01 13.69 -18.57
CA THR A 606 2.39 12.29 -18.77
C THR A 606 3.76 12.22 -19.42
N ILE A 607 4.62 11.33 -18.92
CA ILE A 607 5.85 10.87 -19.57
C ILE A 607 5.54 9.49 -20.17
N GLY A 608 6.03 9.20 -21.37
CA GLY A 608 5.55 8.02 -22.11
C GLY A 608 4.27 8.27 -22.90
N GLY A 609 3.72 9.48 -22.84
CA GLY A 609 2.48 9.84 -23.50
C GLY A 609 2.58 9.86 -25.03
N LEU A 610 1.49 9.45 -25.69
CA LEU A 610 1.37 9.60 -27.14
C LEU A 610 1.49 11.08 -27.55
N SER A 611 2.22 11.37 -28.63
CA SER A 611 2.34 12.73 -29.18
C SER A 611 1.11 13.19 -29.99
N PHE A 612 -0.01 12.46 -29.86
CA PHE A 612 -1.21 12.68 -30.65
C PHE A 612 -2.20 13.54 -29.85
N THR A 613 -2.63 14.67 -30.44
CA THR A 613 -3.55 15.61 -29.79
C THR A 613 -5.01 15.12 -29.75
N ASP A 614 -5.29 14.02 -30.47
CA ASP A 614 -6.60 13.40 -30.63
C ASP A 614 -6.66 12.00 -29.98
N VAL A 615 -5.73 11.71 -29.06
CA VAL A 615 -5.71 10.49 -28.25
C VAL A 615 -5.31 10.89 -26.82
N ASN A 616 -6.27 10.93 -25.91
CA ASN A 616 -6.07 11.40 -24.54
C ASN A 616 -5.90 10.22 -23.57
N PRO A 617 -5.06 10.35 -22.53
CA PRO A 617 -5.07 9.42 -21.40
C PRO A 617 -6.51 9.27 -20.87
N GLY A 618 -7.01 8.03 -20.82
CA GLY A 618 -8.40 7.70 -20.46
C GLY A 618 -9.32 7.37 -21.64
N ASP A 619 -8.93 7.64 -22.88
CA ASP A 619 -9.66 7.11 -24.05
C ASP A 619 -9.54 5.58 -24.06
N SER A 620 -10.62 4.86 -24.41
CA SER A 620 -10.65 3.38 -24.37
C SER A 620 -9.60 2.71 -25.27
N ALA A 621 -9.09 3.43 -26.28
CA ALA A 621 -8.04 2.94 -27.18
C ALA A 621 -6.64 3.43 -26.81
N TYR A 622 -6.48 4.26 -25.76
CA TYR A 622 -5.22 4.93 -25.44
C TYR A 622 -4.06 3.94 -25.27
N GLU A 623 -4.19 2.98 -24.36
CA GLU A 623 -3.15 1.98 -24.05
C GLU A 623 -2.82 1.13 -25.27
N ALA A 624 -3.85 0.69 -25.99
CA ALA A 624 -3.68 -0.10 -27.21
C ALA A 624 -2.90 0.66 -28.30
N ILE A 625 -3.24 1.94 -28.50
CA ILE A 625 -2.54 2.82 -29.44
C ILE A 625 -1.10 3.05 -28.96
N GLN A 626 -0.90 3.28 -27.67
CA GLN A 626 0.42 3.49 -27.07
C GLN A 626 1.33 2.30 -27.30
N ALA A 627 0.89 1.09 -26.96
CA ALA A 627 1.66 -0.14 -27.10
C ALA A 627 2.03 -0.43 -28.57
N LEU A 628 1.08 -0.26 -29.50
CA LEU A 628 1.31 -0.47 -30.93
C LEU A 628 2.18 0.62 -31.56
N TYR A 629 2.08 1.87 -31.08
CA TYR A 629 2.90 2.99 -31.54
C TYR A 629 4.36 2.85 -31.07
N ALA A 630 4.59 2.46 -29.82
CA ALA A 630 5.92 2.21 -29.27
C ALA A 630 6.68 1.16 -30.09
N LYS A 631 5.99 0.11 -30.57
CA LYS A 631 6.55 -0.94 -31.43
C LYS A 631 6.56 -0.59 -32.93
N SER A 632 6.17 0.64 -33.32
CA SER A 632 6.04 1.09 -34.71
C SER A 632 5.08 0.24 -35.58
N ILE A 633 4.17 -0.52 -34.96
CA ILE A 633 3.21 -1.39 -35.63
C ILE A 633 2.07 -0.54 -36.22
N MET A 634 1.50 0.35 -35.42
CA MET A 634 0.60 1.40 -35.88
C MET A 634 1.27 2.76 -35.74
N VAL A 635 1.03 3.65 -36.70
CA VAL A 635 1.59 5.01 -36.69
C VAL A 635 0.48 6.02 -36.92
N GLY A 636 0.71 7.27 -36.50
CA GLY A 636 -0.23 8.36 -36.70
C GLY A 636 -0.48 8.67 -38.18
N THR A 637 -1.62 9.31 -38.45
CA THR A 637 -1.95 9.90 -39.76
C THR A 637 -1.17 11.19 -40.02
N SER A 638 -0.65 11.82 -38.97
CA SER A 638 0.29 12.93 -38.99
C SER A 638 1.25 12.80 -37.81
N ALA A 639 2.19 13.74 -37.67
CA ALA A 639 3.09 13.79 -36.50
C ALA A 639 2.36 14.04 -35.17
N THR A 640 1.17 14.63 -35.21
CA THR A 640 0.40 15.03 -34.02
C THR A 640 -1.03 14.47 -34.00
N THR A 641 -1.38 13.57 -34.92
CA THR A 641 -2.75 13.07 -35.08
C THR A 641 -2.77 11.57 -35.39
N PHE A 642 -3.44 10.78 -34.56
CA PHE A 642 -3.61 9.34 -34.78
C PHE A 642 -4.84 9.01 -35.64
N SER A 643 -5.88 9.83 -35.53
CA SER A 643 -7.24 9.64 -36.06
C SER A 643 -7.90 8.35 -35.57
N PRO A 644 -8.14 8.16 -34.24
CA PRO A 644 -8.70 6.92 -33.71
C PRO A 644 -10.09 6.60 -34.28
N ASP A 645 -10.94 7.62 -34.45
CA ASP A 645 -12.32 7.46 -34.96
C ASP A 645 -12.41 7.35 -36.49
N ALA A 646 -11.30 7.55 -37.21
CA ALA A 646 -11.31 7.44 -38.66
C ALA A 646 -11.43 5.98 -39.10
N GLY A 647 -12.19 5.74 -40.17
CA GLY A 647 -12.33 4.41 -40.75
C GLY A 647 -11.00 3.82 -41.20
N LEU A 648 -10.72 2.57 -40.82
CA LEU A 648 -9.50 1.86 -41.17
C LEU A 648 -9.50 1.49 -42.66
N SER A 649 -8.48 1.94 -43.41
CA SER A 649 -8.35 1.58 -44.82
C SER A 649 -7.81 0.16 -45.02
N ARG A 650 -8.14 -0.47 -46.15
CA ARG A 650 -7.61 -1.79 -46.53
C ARG A 650 -6.08 -1.83 -46.53
N ALA A 651 -5.43 -0.77 -47.02
CA ALA A 651 -3.97 -0.65 -46.99
C ALA A 651 -3.43 -0.57 -45.55
N ALA A 652 -4.05 0.23 -44.68
CA ALA A 652 -3.63 0.34 -43.29
C ALA A 652 -3.74 -1.00 -42.55
N ALA A 653 -4.84 -1.73 -42.74
CA ALA A 653 -5.03 -3.03 -42.12
C ALA A 653 -3.90 -4.01 -42.45
N VAL A 654 -3.60 -4.23 -43.74
CA VAL A 654 -2.59 -5.22 -44.14
C VAL A 654 -1.17 -4.79 -43.80
N THR A 655 -0.87 -3.49 -43.82
CA THR A 655 0.44 -2.99 -43.38
C THR A 655 0.63 -3.19 -41.88
N THR A 656 -0.38 -2.89 -41.06
CA THR A 656 -0.28 -3.10 -39.61
C THR A 656 -0.07 -4.58 -39.28
N LEU A 657 -0.81 -5.49 -39.93
CA LEU A 657 -0.61 -6.94 -39.76
C LEU A 657 0.79 -7.40 -40.24
N GLY A 658 1.28 -6.87 -41.36
CA GLY A 658 2.62 -7.18 -41.84
C GLY A 658 3.72 -6.71 -40.88
N ARG A 659 3.57 -5.51 -40.30
CA ARG A 659 4.49 -4.98 -39.28
C ARG A 659 4.44 -5.78 -37.98
N LEU A 660 3.25 -6.22 -37.57
CA LEU A 660 3.07 -7.08 -36.41
C LEU A 660 3.82 -8.42 -36.54
N LEU A 661 3.99 -8.95 -37.76
CA LEU A 661 4.83 -10.13 -38.03
C LEU A 661 6.30 -9.82 -38.31
N GLY A 662 6.70 -8.54 -38.36
CA GLY A 662 8.04 -8.15 -38.78
C GLY A 662 8.36 -8.55 -40.22
N VAL A 663 7.35 -8.61 -41.11
CA VAL A 663 7.55 -9.00 -42.50
C VAL A 663 8.30 -7.91 -43.25
N GLU A 664 9.42 -8.29 -43.85
CA GLU A 664 10.10 -7.50 -44.86
C GLU A 664 9.44 -7.73 -46.23
N THR A 665 9.12 -6.66 -46.94
CA THR A 665 8.37 -6.74 -48.19
C THR A 665 9.05 -5.95 -49.29
N GLU A 666 9.01 -6.46 -50.51
CA GLU A 666 9.35 -5.71 -51.72
C GLU A 666 8.11 -5.14 -52.40
N GLU A 667 8.27 -4.04 -53.15
CA GLU A 667 7.20 -3.39 -53.90
C GLU A 667 6.45 -4.37 -54.82
N THR A 668 5.11 -4.31 -54.80
CA THR A 668 4.27 -5.17 -55.63
C THR A 668 3.85 -4.51 -56.93
N THR A 669 3.62 -5.32 -57.96
CA THR A 669 2.98 -4.89 -59.22
C THR A 669 1.68 -5.64 -59.52
N LEU A 670 1.18 -6.41 -58.52
CA LEU A 670 0.02 -7.30 -58.68
C LEU A 670 -1.30 -6.55 -58.96
N PHE A 671 -1.41 -5.29 -58.54
CA PHE A 671 -2.63 -4.49 -58.68
C PHE A 671 -2.33 -3.15 -59.36
N SER A 672 -3.20 -2.77 -60.30
CA SER A 672 -3.05 -1.58 -61.15
C SER A 672 -3.25 -0.24 -60.41
N ASP A 673 -3.88 -0.25 -59.25
CA ASP A 673 -4.19 0.92 -58.41
C ASP A 673 -3.26 1.07 -57.21
N ILE A 674 -2.16 0.32 -57.18
CA ILE A 674 -1.09 0.49 -56.19
C ILE A 674 0.00 1.37 -56.81
N ALA A 675 0.13 2.59 -56.29
CA ALA A 675 1.17 3.50 -56.73
C ALA A 675 2.54 3.05 -56.22
N LYS A 676 3.55 3.09 -57.09
CA LYS A 676 4.94 2.79 -56.74
C LYS A 676 5.43 3.70 -55.59
N ASN A 677 6.21 3.14 -54.67
CA ASN A 677 6.75 3.81 -53.48
C ASN A 677 5.67 4.18 -52.44
N SER A 678 4.47 3.63 -52.55
CA SER A 678 3.48 3.78 -51.47
C SER A 678 3.92 2.97 -50.27
N TRP A 679 3.80 3.54 -49.06
CA TRP A 679 4.20 2.89 -47.80
C TRP A 679 3.56 1.51 -47.56
N TYR A 680 2.43 1.21 -48.22
CA TYR A 680 1.72 -0.06 -48.14
C TYR A 680 2.00 -1.03 -49.29
N SER A 681 2.73 -0.63 -50.34
CA SER A 681 2.86 -1.38 -51.59
C SER A 681 3.34 -2.81 -51.37
N GLY A 682 4.48 -2.98 -50.68
CA GLY A 682 5.00 -4.31 -50.41
C GLY A 682 4.12 -5.16 -49.48
N TYR A 683 3.52 -4.54 -48.46
CA TYR A 683 2.57 -5.22 -47.57
C TYR A 683 1.31 -5.68 -48.27
N VAL A 684 0.81 -4.94 -49.27
CA VAL A 684 -0.32 -5.38 -50.11
C VAL A 684 0.09 -6.60 -50.96
N GLY A 685 1.31 -6.60 -51.49
CA GLY A 685 1.86 -7.75 -52.24
C GLY A 685 1.93 -9.00 -51.37
N TRP A 686 2.60 -8.89 -50.22
CA TRP A 686 2.71 -9.96 -49.24
C TRP A 686 1.35 -10.48 -48.81
N ALA A 687 0.41 -9.60 -48.45
CA ALA A 687 -0.90 -10.02 -47.97
C ALA A 687 -1.72 -10.74 -49.06
N ALA A 688 -1.53 -10.39 -50.34
CA ALA A 688 -2.16 -11.09 -51.46
C ALA A 688 -1.52 -12.47 -51.70
N GLU A 689 -0.19 -12.56 -51.65
CA GLU A 689 0.56 -13.81 -51.81
C GLU A 689 0.29 -14.80 -50.66
N ALA A 690 0.19 -14.29 -49.44
CA ALA A 690 -0.18 -15.05 -48.24
C ALA A 690 -1.68 -15.41 -48.19
N GLY A 691 -2.47 -14.99 -49.18
CA GLY A 691 -3.90 -15.32 -49.29
C GLY A 691 -4.81 -14.57 -48.32
N LEU A 692 -4.28 -13.64 -47.53
CA LEU A 692 -5.03 -12.82 -46.55
C LEU A 692 -6.09 -11.98 -47.25
N VAL A 693 -5.73 -11.37 -48.38
CA VAL A 693 -6.59 -10.46 -49.15
C VAL A 693 -6.66 -10.85 -50.62
N GLN A 694 -7.74 -10.41 -51.27
CA GLN A 694 -7.94 -10.52 -52.72
C GLN A 694 -8.32 -9.15 -53.28
N GLY A 695 -8.03 -8.95 -54.58
CA GLY A 695 -8.46 -7.78 -55.34
C GLY A 695 -9.94 -7.83 -55.74
N ASP A 696 -10.40 -6.81 -56.45
CA ASP A 696 -11.79 -6.64 -56.88
C ASP A 696 -12.21 -7.50 -58.09
N GLY A 697 -11.34 -8.41 -58.54
CA GLY A 697 -11.53 -9.22 -59.75
C GLY A 697 -11.25 -8.48 -61.08
N ASN A 698 -10.98 -7.17 -61.05
CA ASN A 698 -10.63 -6.35 -62.20
C ASN A 698 -9.18 -5.83 -62.15
N GLY A 699 -8.33 -6.48 -61.34
CA GLY A 699 -6.92 -6.12 -61.18
C GLY A 699 -6.67 -4.90 -60.28
N ARG A 700 -7.59 -4.58 -59.36
CA ARG A 700 -7.43 -3.50 -58.36
C ARG A 700 -7.53 -4.02 -56.93
N PHE A 701 -6.81 -3.40 -56.00
CA PHE A 701 -6.83 -3.72 -54.57
C PHE A 701 -7.77 -2.81 -53.76
N LEU A 702 -7.97 -1.58 -54.21
CA LEU A 702 -8.75 -0.51 -53.56
C LEU A 702 -8.14 -0.10 -52.20
N PRO A 703 -6.88 0.39 -52.15
CA PRO A 703 -6.13 0.59 -50.89
C PRO A 703 -6.79 1.55 -49.90
N ASN A 704 -7.51 2.56 -50.40
CA ASN A 704 -8.14 3.60 -49.58
C ASN A 704 -9.57 3.28 -49.14
N ASN A 705 -10.16 2.16 -49.58
CA ASN A 705 -11.49 1.78 -49.13
C ASN A 705 -11.45 1.42 -47.65
N VAL A 706 -12.42 1.94 -46.89
CA VAL A 706 -12.60 1.59 -45.48
C VAL A 706 -13.07 0.15 -45.39
N ILE A 707 -12.45 -0.62 -44.50
CA ILE A 707 -12.79 -2.01 -44.27
C ILE A 707 -13.99 -2.12 -43.32
N THR A 708 -14.82 -3.13 -43.57
CA THR A 708 -15.91 -3.50 -42.66
C THR A 708 -15.43 -4.51 -41.62
N VAL A 709 -16.16 -4.62 -40.50
CA VAL A 709 -15.87 -5.61 -39.46
C VAL A 709 -15.85 -7.04 -40.03
N ASP A 710 -16.82 -7.41 -40.88
CA ASP A 710 -16.84 -8.74 -41.53
C ASP A 710 -15.61 -9.00 -42.41
N GLN A 711 -15.17 -7.99 -43.16
CA GLN A 711 -13.97 -8.10 -43.97
C GLN A 711 -12.71 -8.23 -43.11
N MET A 712 -12.66 -7.55 -41.96
CA MET A 712 -11.54 -7.68 -41.02
C MET A 712 -11.50 -9.07 -40.38
N ASN A 713 -12.64 -9.58 -39.91
CA ASN A 713 -12.75 -10.92 -39.33
C ASN A 713 -12.29 -12.00 -40.31
N LEU A 714 -12.62 -11.86 -41.61
CA LEU A 714 -12.13 -12.77 -42.65
C LEU A 714 -10.61 -12.67 -42.85
N ILE A 715 -10.03 -11.47 -42.79
CA ILE A 715 -8.58 -11.29 -42.87
C ILE A 715 -7.90 -11.90 -41.65
N LEU A 716 -8.43 -11.65 -40.45
CA LEU A 716 -7.90 -12.17 -39.19
C LEU A 716 -7.99 -13.70 -39.12
N SER A 717 -9.05 -14.32 -39.64
CA SER A 717 -9.14 -15.79 -39.67
C SER A 717 -8.02 -16.40 -40.52
N ARG A 718 -7.72 -15.80 -41.68
CA ARG A 718 -6.63 -16.26 -42.56
C ARG A 718 -5.27 -15.96 -41.97
N TYR A 719 -5.14 -14.83 -41.28
CA TYR A 719 -3.92 -14.45 -40.59
C TYR A 719 -3.67 -15.36 -39.37
N SER A 720 -4.71 -15.81 -38.69
CA SER A 720 -4.67 -16.86 -37.66
C SER A 720 -4.16 -18.18 -38.22
N GLU A 721 -4.71 -18.63 -39.35
CA GLU A 721 -4.24 -19.84 -40.05
C GLU A 721 -2.76 -19.73 -40.46
N LEU A 722 -2.33 -18.54 -40.90
CA LEU A 722 -0.94 -18.29 -41.29
C LEU A 722 0.05 -18.33 -40.11
N THR A 723 -0.38 -17.86 -38.94
CA THR A 723 0.52 -17.57 -37.80
C THR A 723 0.40 -18.55 -36.65
N GLY A 724 -0.68 -19.33 -36.59
CA GLY A 724 -1.04 -20.17 -35.45
C GLY A 724 -1.53 -19.40 -34.22
N LYS A 725 -1.70 -18.06 -34.31
CA LYS A 725 -2.20 -17.22 -33.21
C LYS A 725 -3.74 -17.13 -33.27
N SER A 726 -4.41 -17.08 -32.13
CA SER A 726 -5.85 -16.83 -32.04
C SER A 726 -6.13 -15.33 -31.99
N PHE A 727 -7.26 -14.89 -32.54
CA PHE A 727 -7.67 -13.48 -32.57
C PHE A 727 -9.14 -13.37 -32.19
N ASP A 728 -9.47 -12.35 -31.40
CA ASP A 728 -10.87 -12.07 -31.07
C ASP A 728 -11.61 -11.52 -32.28
N SER A 729 -12.80 -12.07 -32.54
CA SER A 729 -13.67 -11.55 -33.59
C SER A 729 -14.28 -10.22 -33.17
N ALA A 730 -14.24 -9.22 -34.05
CA ALA A 730 -14.95 -7.98 -33.82
C ALA A 730 -16.46 -8.15 -34.02
N ASN A 731 -17.25 -7.54 -33.12
CA ASN A 731 -18.71 -7.45 -33.21
C ASN A 731 -19.10 -6.18 -33.96
N GLY A 732 -19.90 -6.29 -35.04
CA GLY A 732 -20.31 -5.10 -35.82
C GLY A 732 -20.84 -5.37 -37.24
N GLY A 733 -20.66 -6.58 -37.77
CA GLY A 733 -21.19 -6.98 -39.07
C GLY A 733 -20.64 -6.12 -40.22
N SER A 734 -21.52 -5.47 -40.98
CA SER A 734 -21.13 -4.60 -42.10
C SER A 734 -20.74 -3.17 -41.69
N SER A 735 -20.61 -2.87 -40.38
CA SER A 735 -20.14 -1.56 -39.92
C SER A 735 -18.70 -1.30 -40.35
N LYS A 736 -18.33 -0.03 -40.49
CA LYS A 736 -16.94 0.39 -40.75
C LYS A 736 -16.15 0.24 -39.46
N LEU A 737 -14.99 -0.39 -39.53
CA LEU A 737 -14.05 -0.50 -38.42
C LEU A 737 -13.21 0.77 -38.32
N THR A 738 -13.05 1.33 -37.12
CA THR A 738 -12.18 2.50 -36.88
C THR A 738 -10.74 2.07 -36.62
N ARG A 739 -9.81 3.04 -36.63
CA ARG A 739 -8.40 2.79 -36.30
C ARG A 739 -8.21 2.48 -34.82
N GLY A 740 -8.98 3.12 -33.93
CA GLY A 740 -8.94 2.88 -32.49
C GLY A 740 -9.48 1.49 -32.12
N GLU A 741 -10.60 1.09 -32.69
CA GLU A 741 -11.14 -0.27 -32.52
C GLU A 741 -10.14 -1.33 -32.97
N PHE A 742 -9.49 -1.12 -34.12
CA PHE A 742 -8.47 -2.04 -34.61
C PHE A 742 -7.21 -2.09 -33.75
N ALA A 743 -6.82 -0.97 -33.13
CA ALA A 743 -5.72 -0.94 -32.17
C ALA A 743 -6.04 -1.81 -30.95
N ILE A 744 -7.23 -1.64 -30.36
CA ILE A 744 -7.71 -2.45 -29.22
C ILE A 744 -7.68 -3.94 -29.58
N MET A 745 -8.18 -4.31 -30.76
CA MET A 745 -8.18 -5.70 -31.22
C MET A 745 -6.78 -6.33 -31.33
N LEU A 746 -5.76 -5.53 -31.67
CA LEU A 746 -4.40 -6.04 -31.84
C LEU A 746 -3.57 -6.01 -30.55
N ALA A 747 -3.92 -5.15 -29.60
CA ALA A 747 -3.18 -4.99 -28.36
C ALA A 747 -3.16 -6.26 -27.51
N SER A 748 -4.21 -7.09 -27.56
CA SER A 748 -4.28 -8.39 -26.86
C SER A 748 -3.26 -9.44 -27.35
N LEU A 749 -2.45 -9.11 -28.36
CA LEU A 749 -1.49 -10.01 -29.01
C LEU A 749 -0.02 -9.63 -28.79
N LEU A 750 0.20 -8.47 -28.17
CA LEU A 750 1.52 -7.93 -27.84
C LEU A 750 2.10 -8.61 -26.61
#